data_AF-A0A1I4WL29-F1
#
_entry.id   AF-A0A1I4WL29-F1
#
_cell.length_a   1.000
_cell.length_b   1.000
_cell.length_c   1.000
_cell.angle_alpha   90.00
_cell.angle_beta   90.00
_cell.angle_gamma   90.00
#
_symmetry.space_group_name_H-M   'P 1'
#
loop_
_entity.id
_entity.type
_entity.pdbx_description
1 polymer ?
#
loop_
_entity_poly.entity_id
_entity_poly.type
_entity_poly.pdbx_seq_one_letter_code
_entity_poly.pdbx_strand_id
1 'polypeptide(L)'
;MKNRYLAFLAIISLPSFGQNYSAEEFISTGIQQHQEESYDKAIETFKKVNLSDPKYLTAQYEIINSLVAQKNFEEALVLSSKLYNDKKFTELPELLALHGIVLSENNKLEEALKTFDFGLELQPLSAHLLANKAVVLRKQNKNQEALDIYKKIISVDPTHTSAVYNLGIMALEDGKIVEGSMALMTYLMFEPLTGTSANALVALNKKYHQNYSNKPKLKYSESGDNFKELEELLNAQVQYHQNFSLKIGIDDVATRNMQAIVDYFETHEIKDGYFENQFGKNFKEIATAGQTKNYLYFSLASVSANFEKEYNKNEKELKNYIDNFLTTKISEQYFISYREGKKYKIFRENSEKVILPLNQKNELEGIGIVENLLGTKKADITYKNNNLNGIKNYYDPNGNLSLSENYLDGEITGAVKDYILDNKLILDIESKNGKANGKYTTYYPTSGKNCEGTYVDDFYDGLSECFFPDGTKRIIANYKNGNFNGEYKRFNETGTLVLHTNYTENEIDGDFLEYYDNGNLKVESKYIKGKPLTYTTYHPNKKVENQITYQDHKIVSSELFSVDGKLLEKENYDAKENLISAESFDESGHKYQTHFFKNGKYSNSEFQFTNAPVLKNKDKTQYQNYNALGNLIAEGSFEKSKPVGEWNYYDELGYLKSKTTFDNDGNYLKVEAFLNNGQKDYKISYKENLYNGLFEDFWNNKIKYTQYYDENGLNGPEILYYDNGKVYTNSFYVNNNLENEKYIYTQNQKLYRKDILSTNLTMASTFYLLDTPITFEYADKNGKFTIKETSAISKTFELKNGQLHGPSTKQAGSLVLNKENYVNNVLHGKQIYNAPTGKPIIETDYFTGKRHGISKQYDHFGNPIINSQFEWGKENAVRTVFIPGINKKSNEINFINDQRHGTNTIFGTNGETLAVIHYYYDTPTGYQTVDKKGKLSDKIPFTKEINKIESHYKNGNKALEINLKNFLYNGDYKLNFEDGSLAYHVQYNFGRLNGSQLINYENGQRYMQTSFINGRQEGNTIYFDKNGDKLIEANYSEDELHGNYKIYENNKIKHNYTLDSDILVAL
;
A
#
# COMPACT_ATOMS: atom_id res chain seq x y z
N MET A 1 -5.36 -16.93 19.17
CA MET A 1 -3.90 -16.71 19.24
C MET A 1 -3.37 -15.59 18.35
N LYS A 2 -4.17 -15.02 17.41
CA LYS A 2 -3.82 -13.79 16.65
C LYS A 2 -3.87 -12.47 17.47
N ASN A 3 -4.61 -12.45 18.59
CA ASN A 3 -4.85 -11.23 19.39
C ASN A 3 -4.05 -11.13 20.71
N ARG A 4 -2.89 -11.78 20.81
CA ARG A 4 -1.95 -11.56 21.93
C ARG A 4 -0.66 -10.82 21.54
N TYR A 5 -0.59 -10.32 20.31
CA TYR A 5 0.56 -9.56 19.79
C TYR A 5 0.25 -8.10 19.42
N LEU A 6 -0.97 -7.61 19.66
CA LEU A 6 -1.36 -6.23 19.36
C LEU A 6 -2.20 -5.68 20.50
N ALA A 7 -1.55 -5.07 21.49
CA ALA A 7 -2.15 -4.07 22.37
C ALA A 7 -1.05 -3.44 23.23
N PHE A 8 -0.67 -2.21 22.91
CA PHE A 8 -0.72 -1.09 23.85
C PHE A 8 -0.30 0.16 23.09
N LEU A 9 -1.21 1.13 22.93
CA LEU A 9 -0.89 2.56 22.99
C LEU A 9 -2.19 3.36 23.07
N ALA A 10 -2.43 3.90 24.27
CA ALA A 10 -3.43 4.92 24.53
C ALA A 10 -2.77 6.30 24.51
N ILE A 11 -3.35 7.15 23.66
CA ILE A 11 -3.36 8.61 23.54
C ILE A 11 -2.65 9.40 24.67
N ILE A 12 -1.61 10.14 24.28
CA ILE A 12 -1.27 11.46 24.84
C ILE A 12 -1.09 12.40 23.64
N SER A 13 -1.91 13.45 23.58
CA SER A 13 -1.86 14.48 22.54
C SER A 13 -0.62 15.37 22.72
N LEU A 14 0.36 15.19 21.84
CA LEU A 14 1.40 16.16 21.53
C LEU A 14 1.16 16.68 20.10
N PRO A 15 1.59 17.91 19.76
CA PRO A 15 1.33 18.49 18.44
C PRO A 15 1.84 17.56 17.34
N SER A 16 0.92 17.13 16.46
CA SER A 16 1.21 16.28 15.32
C SER A 16 2.08 17.04 14.31
N PHE A 17 3.38 16.73 14.29
CA PHE A 17 4.29 17.31 13.29
C PHE A 17 4.32 16.52 11.96
N GLY A 18 3.49 15.49 11.82
CA GLY A 18 3.28 14.75 10.56
C GLY A 18 1.79 14.43 10.34
N GLN A 19 1.29 14.69 9.14
CA GLN A 19 -0.02 14.22 8.70
C GLN A 19 0.10 12.74 8.33
N ASN A 20 -0.17 11.84 9.28
CA ASN A 20 -0.18 10.41 9.01
C ASN A 20 -1.45 10.03 8.24
N TYR A 21 -1.32 9.12 7.28
CA TYR A 21 -2.48 8.59 6.55
C TYR A 21 -3.09 7.43 7.34
N SER A 22 -4.39 7.49 7.62
CA SER A 22 -5.12 6.41 8.27
C SER A 22 -6.52 6.27 7.70
N ALA A 23 -6.71 5.29 6.83
CA ALA A 23 -8.04 4.95 6.33
C ALA A 23 -9.00 4.52 7.44
N GLU A 24 -8.49 3.89 8.51
CA GLU A 24 -9.29 3.53 9.69
C GLU A 24 -9.82 4.79 10.40
N GLU A 25 -8.99 5.83 10.52
CA GLU A 25 -9.39 7.10 11.12
C GLU A 25 -10.42 7.82 10.24
N PHE A 26 -10.23 7.83 8.92
CA PHE A 26 -11.22 8.39 8.00
C PHE A 26 -12.55 7.65 8.06
N ILE A 27 -12.54 6.31 8.08
CA ILE A 27 -13.76 5.51 8.16
C ILE A 27 -14.45 5.68 9.51
N SER A 28 -13.74 5.55 10.62
CA SER A 28 -14.32 5.70 11.96
C SER A 28 -14.89 7.11 12.19
N THR A 29 -14.17 8.15 11.75
CA THR A 29 -14.64 9.54 11.83
C THR A 29 -15.84 9.77 10.90
N GLY A 30 -15.84 9.19 9.70
CA GLY A 30 -16.97 9.26 8.77
C GLY A 30 -18.21 8.55 9.33
N ILE A 31 -18.06 7.40 9.97
CA ILE A 31 -19.15 6.67 10.63
C ILE A 31 -19.71 7.49 11.81
N GLN A 32 -18.85 8.12 12.60
CA GLN A 32 -19.31 9.02 13.68
C GLN A 32 -20.13 10.18 13.10
N GLN A 33 -19.62 10.83 12.04
CA GLN A 33 -20.34 11.92 11.37
C GLN A 33 -21.68 11.46 10.77
N HIS A 34 -21.75 10.23 10.26
CA HIS A 34 -23.00 9.62 9.80
C HIS A 34 -24.00 9.44 10.96
N GLN A 35 -23.55 8.93 12.10
CA GLN A 35 -24.39 8.74 13.29
C GLN A 35 -24.90 10.07 13.87
N GLU A 36 -24.12 11.15 13.72
CA GLU A 36 -24.50 12.53 14.04
C GLU A 36 -25.39 13.19 12.95
N GLU A 37 -25.90 12.42 11.99
CA GLU A 37 -26.71 12.85 10.83
C GLU A 37 -26.00 13.90 9.93
N SER A 38 -24.69 14.05 10.08
CA SER A 38 -23.83 14.97 9.29
C SER A 38 -23.33 14.30 8.00
N TYR A 39 -24.27 13.79 7.19
CA TYR A 39 -23.97 12.91 6.06
C TYR A 39 -23.04 13.50 4.99
N ASP A 40 -23.15 14.79 4.66
CA ASP A 40 -22.24 15.41 3.67
C ASP A 40 -20.79 15.39 4.14
N LYS A 41 -20.56 15.66 5.43
CA LYS A 41 -19.22 15.59 6.02
C LYS A 41 -18.70 14.15 6.04
N ALA A 42 -19.58 13.20 6.37
CA ALA A 42 -19.24 11.78 6.36
C ALA A 42 -18.76 11.34 4.97
N ILE A 43 -19.53 11.68 3.92
CA ILE A 43 -19.19 11.39 2.52
C ILE A 43 -17.85 12.02 2.13
N GLU A 44 -17.62 13.30 2.44
CA GLU A 44 -16.35 13.97 2.17
C GLU A 44 -15.17 13.37 2.95
N THR A 45 -15.41 12.83 4.15
CA THR A 45 -14.38 12.13 4.93
C THR A 45 -14.08 10.76 4.32
N PHE A 46 -15.08 9.97 3.93
CA PHE A 46 -14.87 8.68 3.27
C PHE A 46 -14.13 8.81 1.93
N LYS A 47 -14.37 9.88 1.17
CA LYS A 47 -13.66 10.17 -0.09
C LYS A 47 -12.14 10.40 0.08
N LYS A 48 -11.65 10.59 1.31
CA LYS A 48 -10.21 10.74 1.60
C LYS A 48 -9.46 9.41 1.59
N VAL A 49 -10.17 8.28 1.68
CA VAL A 49 -9.55 6.95 1.55
C VAL A 49 -9.02 6.79 0.14
N ASN A 50 -7.74 6.46 0.02
CA ASN A 50 -7.07 6.33 -1.28
C ASN A 50 -7.65 5.14 -2.05
N LEU A 51 -7.83 5.28 -3.37
CA LEU A 51 -8.33 4.23 -4.28
C LEU A 51 -7.58 2.89 -4.16
N SER A 52 -6.27 2.92 -3.91
CA SER A 52 -5.40 1.74 -3.80
C SER A 52 -5.43 1.10 -2.40
N ASP A 53 -6.11 1.72 -1.44
CA ASP A 53 -6.22 1.23 -0.07
C ASP A 53 -7.20 0.04 0.00
N PRO A 54 -6.87 -1.04 0.75
CA PRO A 54 -7.79 -2.17 0.96
C PRO A 54 -9.18 -1.77 1.46
N LYS A 55 -9.28 -0.66 2.21
CA LYS A 55 -10.53 -0.17 2.80
C LYS A 55 -11.30 0.78 1.89
N TYR A 56 -10.82 1.01 0.67
CA TYR A 56 -11.51 1.86 -0.29
C TYR A 56 -12.94 1.37 -0.59
N LEU A 57 -13.12 0.05 -0.74
CA LEU A 57 -14.45 -0.53 -0.97
C LEU A 57 -15.38 -0.33 0.23
N THR A 58 -14.85 -0.41 1.45
CA THR A 58 -15.58 -0.10 2.69
C THR A 58 -16.00 1.37 2.71
N ALA A 59 -15.11 2.30 2.35
CA ALA A 59 -15.45 3.71 2.26
C ALA A 59 -16.56 3.97 1.23
N GLN A 60 -16.55 3.28 0.08
CA GLN A 60 -17.62 3.37 -0.92
C GLN A 60 -18.95 2.81 -0.42
N TYR A 61 -18.93 1.69 0.32
CA TYR A 61 -20.11 1.15 0.99
C TYR A 61 -20.72 2.17 1.96
N GLU A 62 -19.90 2.84 2.78
CA GLU A 62 -20.39 3.84 3.72
C GLU A 62 -20.85 5.15 3.07
N ILE A 63 -20.28 5.51 1.92
CA ILE A 63 -20.81 6.60 1.07
C ILE A 63 -22.22 6.25 0.60
N ILE A 64 -22.46 5.03 0.10
CA ILE A 64 -23.81 4.61 -0.34
C ILE A 64 -24.78 4.62 0.84
N ASN A 65 -24.41 4.12 2.02
CA ASN A 65 -25.26 4.19 3.22
C ASN A 65 -25.63 5.63 3.58
N SER A 66 -24.66 6.54 3.53
CA SER A 66 -24.88 7.96 3.82
C SER A 66 -25.80 8.62 2.79
N LEU A 67 -25.65 8.30 1.51
CA LEU A 67 -26.55 8.77 0.44
C LEU A 67 -27.98 8.24 0.62
N VAL A 68 -28.15 6.97 1.01
CA VAL A 68 -29.45 6.38 1.31
C VAL A 68 -30.11 7.08 2.50
N ALA A 69 -29.35 7.37 3.57
CA ALA A 69 -29.84 8.11 4.72
C ALA A 69 -30.25 9.55 4.37
N GLN A 70 -29.54 10.20 3.45
CA GLN A 70 -29.91 11.50 2.86
C GLN A 70 -31.11 11.44 1.92
N LYS A 71 -31.62 10.25 1.59
CA LYS A 71 -32.63 10.01 0.54
C LYS A 71 -32.18 10.43 -0.86
N ASN A 72 -30.87 10.53 -1.08
CA ASN A 72 -30.28 10.76 -2.40
C ASN A 72 -30.12 9.43 -3.14
N PHE A 73 -31.26 8.83 -3.50
CA PHE A 73 -31.31 7.48 -4.03
C PHE A 73 -30.74 7.35 -5.45
N GLU A 74 -30.77 8.42 -6.25
CA GLU A 74 -30.24 8.41 -7.62
C GLU A 74 -28.71 8.25 -7.62
N GLU A 75 -27.99 9.02 -6.80
CA GLU A 75 -26.54 8.93 -6.70
C GLU A 75 -26.10 7.59 -6.08
N ALA A 76 -26.83 7.13 -5.05
CA ALA A 76 -26.63 5.80 -4.46
C ALA A 76 -26.82 4.68 -5.50
N LEU A 77 -27.79 4.83 -6.42
CA LEU A 77 -28.04 3.85 -7.48
C LEU A 77 -26.91 3.79 -8.49
N VAL A 78 -26.37 4.95 -8.89
CA VAL A 78 -25.22 5.00 -9.81
C VAL A 78 -24.02 4.26 -9.21
N LEU A 79 -23.66 4.58 -7.96
CA LEU A 79 -22.49 3.99 -7.31
C LEU A 79 -22.71 2.50 -7.00
N SER A 80 -23.84 2.12 -6.41
CA SER A 80 -24.13 0.71 -6.08
C SER A 80 -24.24 -0.18 -7.33
N SER A 81 -24.86 0.31 -8.42
CA SER A 81 -24.94 -0.45 -9.68
C SER A 81 -23.56 -0.65 -10.30
N LYS A 82 -22.68 0.36 -10.22
CA LYS A 82 -21.29 0.23 -10.66
C LYS A 82 -20.57 -0.87 -9.88
N LEU A 83 -20.61 -0.84 -8.55
CA LEU A 83 -19.97 -1.85 -7.70
C LEU A 83 -20.55 -3.26 -7.92
N TYR A 84 -21.86 -3.37 -8.14
CA TYR A 84 -22.51 -4.63 -8.47
C TYR A 84 -22.02 -5.17 -9.82
N ASN A 85 -21.99 -4.34 -10.88
CA ASN A 85 -21.53 -4.74 -12.21
C ASN A 85 -20.04 -5.10 -12.23
N ASP A 86 -19.22 -4.39 -11.45
CA ASP A 86 -17.81 -4.68 -11.22
C ASP A 86 -17.59 -5.93 -10.34
N LYS A 87 -18.67 -6.60 -9.91
CA LYS A 87 -18.68 -7.79 -9.06
C LYS A 87 -17.98 -7.60 -7.72
N LYS A 88 -17.95 -6.37 -7.19
CA LYS A 88 -17.33 -6.06 -5.90
C LYS A 88 -18.01 -6.72 -4.70
N PHE A 89 -19.20 -7.29 -4.89
CA PHE A 89 -19.81 -8.20 -3.92
C PHE A 89 -19.02 -9.49 -3.67
N THR A 90 -18.06 -9.84 -4.54
CA THR A 90 -17.07 -10.90 -4.30
C THR A 90 -15.91 -10.47 -3.41
N GLU A 91 -15.86 -9.21 -2.99
CA GLU A 91 -14.89 -8.71 -2.00
C GLU A 91 -15.63 -8.31 -0.72
N LEU A 92 -16.80 -7.68 -0.87
CA LEU A 92 -17.68 -7.25 0.21
C LEU A 92 -19.13 -7.70 -0.05
N PRO A 93 -19.52 -8.92 0.37
CA PRO A 93 -20.85 -9.50 0.08
C PRO A 93 -22.05 -8.67 0.57
N GLU A 94 -21.86 -7.82 1.58
CA GLU A 94 -22.83 -6.84 2.09
C GLU A 94 -23.35 -5.90 0.98
N LEU A 95 -22.58 -5.69 -0.10
CA LEU A 95 -22.98 -4.88 -1.25
C LEU A 95 -24.23 -5.42 -1.96
N LEU A 96 -24.51 -6.73 -1.91
CA LEU A 96 -25.72 -7.29 -2.53
C LEU A 96 -26.97 -6.78 -1.83
N ALA A 97 -26.96 -6.78 -0.50
CA ALA A 97 -28.07 -6.27 0.28
C ALA A 97 -28.23 -4.75 0.07
N LEU A 98 -27.12 -4.02 0.13
CA LEU A 98 -27.13 -2.57 -0.07
C LEU A 98 -27.62 -2.17 -1.47
N HIS A 99 -27.15 -2.84 -2.53
CA HIS A 99 -27.63 -2.60 -3.88
C HIS A 99 -29.13 -2.92 -4.03
N GLY A 100 -29.60 -4.03 -3.46
CA GLY A 100 -31.03 -4.38 -3.43
C GLY A 100 -31.89 -3.34 -2.70
N ILE A 101 -31.40 -2.80 -1.56
CA ILE A 101 -32.06 -1.70 -0.83
C ILE A 101 -32.15 -0.46 -1.72
N VAL A 102 -31.03 -0.05 -2.34
CA VAL A 102 -30.98 1.12 -3.21
C VAL A 102 -31.92 0.97 -4.41
N LEU A 103 -31.99 -0.21 -5.04
CA LEU A 103 -32.96 -0.52 -6.09
C LEU A 103 -34.40 -0.39 -5.58
N SER A 104 -34.69 -0.88 -4.37
CA SER A 104 -36.01 -0.76 -3.76
C SER A 104 -36.43 0.69 -3.51
N GLU A 105 -35.52 1.51 -2.98
CA GLU A 105 -35.79 2.94 -2.73
C GLU A 105 -35.94 3.74 -4.03
N ASN A 106 -35.34 3.29 -5.13
CA ASN A 106 -35.57 3.81 -6.48
C ASN A 106 -36.80 3.18 -7.18
N ASN A 107 -37.67 2.49 -6.44
CA ASN A 107 -38.87 1.82 -6.96
C ASN A 107 -38.61 0.76 -8.05
N LYS A 108 -37.38 0.25 -8.15
CA LYS A 108 -36.98 -0.85 -9.05
C LYS A 108 -37.16 -2.21 -8.37
N LEU A 109 -38.39 -2.49 -7.94
CA LEU A 109 -38.69 -3.60 -7.04
C LEU A 109 -38.36 -4.99 -7.62
N GLU A 110 -38.61 -5.22 -8.91
CA GLU A 110 -38.30 -6.50 -9.57
C GLU A 110 -36.78 -6.75 -9.71
N GLU A 111 -36.01 -5.70 -9.98
CA GLU A 111 -34.55 -5.78 -10.01
C GLU A 111 -34.01 -6.06 -8.59
N ALA A 112 -34.56 -5.41 -7.57
CA ALA A 112 -34.19 -5.65 -6.18
C ALA A 112 -34.44 -7.12 -5.78
N LEU A 113 -35.59 -7.69 -6.13
CA LEU A 113 -35.90 -9.10 -5.86
C LEU A 113 -34.90 -10.04 -6.54
N LYS A 114 -34.55 -9.79 -7.81
CA LYS A 114 -33.53 -10.58 -8.52
C LYS A 114 -32.16 -10.50 -7.84
N THR A 115 -31.76 -9.32 -7.38
CA THR A 115 -30.51 -9.12 -6.64
C THR A 115 -30.52 -9.89 -5.31
N PHE A 116 -31.62 -9.86 -4.57
CA PHE A 116 -31.75 -10.64 -3.34
C PHE A 116 -31.79 -12.15 -3.61
N ASP A 117 -32.47 -12.59 -4.66
CA ASP A 117 -32.50 -14.00 -5.06
C ASP A 117 -31.11 -14.50 -5.43
N PHE A 118 -30.36 -13.74 -6.23
CA PHE A 118 -28.97 -14.04 -6.53
C PHE A 118 -28.11 -14.08 -5.26
N GLY A 119 -28.26 -13.12 -4.35
CA GLY A 119 -27.56 -13.16 -3.07
C GLY A 119 -27.94 -14.37 -2.21
N LEU A 120 -29.19 -14.83 -2.26
CA LEU A 120 -29.66 -16.02 -1.56
C LEU A 120 -29.23 -17.32 -2.25
N GLU A 121 -28.92 -17.32 -3.55
CA GLU A 121 -28.24 -18.45 -4.19
C GLU A 121 -26.83 -18.64 -3.62
N LEU A 122 -26.12 -17.53 -3.37
CA LEU A 122 -24.80 -17.53 -2.73
C LEU A 122 -24.89 -17.80 -1.22
N GLN A 123 -25.93 -17.29 -0.55
CA GLN A 123 -26.12 -17.32 0.90
C GLN A 123 -27.57 -17.71 1.28
N PRO A 124 -27.97 -18.98 1.19
CA PRO A 124 -29.38 -19.42 1.29
C PRO A 124 -30.12 -19.11 2.60
N LEU A 125 -29.36 -18.84 3.67
CA LEU A 125 -29.84 -18.60 5.03
C LEU A 125 -29.52 -17.18 5.54
N SER A 126 -29.12 -16.26 4.65
CA SER A 126 -28.84 -14.86 5.01
C SER A 126 -30.11 -14.16 5.51
N ALA A 127 -30.21 -13.96 6.83
CA ALA A 127 -31.35 -13.29 7.43
C ALA A 127 -31.48 -11.84 6.94
N HIS A 128 -30.36 -11.17 6.69
CA HIS A 128 -30.32 -9.80 6.18
C HIS A 128 -30.90 -9.69 4.75
N LEU A 129 -30.50 -10.59 3.84
CA LEU A 129 -31.07 -10.64 2.47
C LEU A 129 -32.55 -11.04 2.49
N LEU A 130 -32.92 -12.05 3.27
CA LEU A 130 -34.31 -12.49 3.42
C LEU A 130 -35.21 -11.36 3.97
N ALA A 131 -34.76 -10.64 5.00
CA ALA A 131 -35.55 -9.56 5.60
C ALA A 131 -35.79 -8.42 4.59
N ASN A 132 -34.74 -8.00 3.87
CA ASN A 132 -34.89 -6.97 2.84
C ASN A 132 -35.76 -7.43 1.67
N LYS A 133 -35.64 -8.69 1.24
CA LYS A 133 -36.55 -9.30 0.25
C LYS A 133 -38.00 -9.25 0.71
N ALA A 134 -38.28 -9.61 1.97
CA ALA A 134 -39.63 -9.56 2.54
C ALA A 134 -40.20 -8.12 2.58
N VAL A 135 -39.37 -7.12 2.89
CA VAL A 135 -39.76 -5.70 2.80
C VAL A 135 -40.16 -5.33 1.38
N VAL A 136 -39.39 -5.73 0.36
CA VAL A 136 -39.73 -5.47 -1.05
C VAL A 136 -41.02 -6.16 -1.47
N LEU A 137 -41.23 -7.42 -1.06
CA LEU A 137 -42.48 -8.13 -1.32
C LEU A 137 -43.69 -7.43 -0.68
N ARG A 138 -43.54 -6.89 0.54
CA ARG A 138 -44.57 -6.05 1.16
C ARG A 138 -44.85 -4.78 0.35
N LYS A 139 -43.81 -4.09 -0.15
CA LYS A 139 -43.98 -2.93 -1.06
C LYS A 139 -44.73 -3.31 -2.35
N GLN A 140 -44.61 -4.56 -2.81
CA GLN A 140 -45.37 -5.10 -3.95
C GLN A 140 -46.76 -5.66 -3.59
N ASN A 141 -47.19 -5.58 -2.33
CA ASN A 141 -48.41 -6.21 -1.80
C ASN A 141 -48.42 -7.76 -1.88
N LYS A 142 -47.28 -8.41 -2.09
CA LYS A 142 -47.10 -9.88 -2.05
C LYS A 142 -46.95 -10.36 -0.60
N ASN A 143 -47.97 -10.09 0.21
CA ASN A 143 -47.91 -10.24 1.66
C ASN A 143 -47.78 -11.70 2.13
N GLN A 144 -48.31 -12.67 1.39
CA GLN A 144 -48.16 -14.09 1.74
C GLN A 144 -46.70 -14.55 1.57
N GLU A 145 -46.05 -14.19 0.47
CA GLU A 145 -44.65 -14.54 0.23
C GLU A 145 -43.74 -13.87 1.27
N ALA A 146 -44.00 -12.61 1.64
CA ALA A 146 -43.27 -11.93 2.71
C ALA A 146 -43.44 -12.63 4.07
N LEU A 147 -44.66 -13.07 4.39
CA LEU A 147 -44.96 -13.83 5.61
C LEU A 147 -44.16 -15.13 5.66
N ASP A 148 -44.14 -15.89 4.56
CA ASP A 148 -43.39 -17.15 4.47
C ASP A 148 -41.89 -16.93 4.64
N ILE A 149 -41.35 -15.81 4.14
CA ILE A 149 -39.95 -15.43 4.37
C ILE A 149 -39.67 -15.09 5.83
N TYR A 150 -40.51 -14.27 6.49
CA TYR A 150 -40.30 -13.96 7.91
C TYR A 150 -40.37 -15.22 8.78
N LYS A 151 -41.30 -16.13 8.49
CA LYS A 151 -41.35 -17.45 9.13
C LYS A 151 -40.08 -18.27 8.86
N LYS A 152 -39.56 -18.24 7.63
CA LYS A 152 -38.28 -18.88 7.30
C LYS A 152 -37.13 -18.29 8.11
N ILE A 153 -37.01 -16.97 8.23
CA ILE A 153 -35.99 -16.31 9.06
C ILE A 153 -36.10 -16.79 10.50
N ILE A 154 -37.31 -16.75 11.09
CA ILE A 154 -37.55 -17.14 12.48
C ILE A 154 -37.29 -18.63 12.72
N SER A 155 -37.56 -19.49 11.74
CA SER A 155 -37.25 -20.93 11.83
C SER A 155 -35.74 -21.23 11.84
N VAL A 156 -34.94 -20.36 11.21
CA VAL A 156 -33.47 -20.48 11.12
C VAL A 156 -32.78 -19.77 12.27
N ASP A 157 -33.32 -18.63 12.67
CA ASP A 157 -32.88 -17.76 13.75
C ASP A 157 -34.09 -17.22 14.52
N PRO A 158 -34.54 -17.94 15.54
CA PRO A 158 -35.65 -17.52 16.39
C PRO A 158 -35.40 -16.21 17.14
N THR A 159 -34.13 -15.78 17.24
CA THR A 159 -33.70 -14.56 17.93
C THR A 159 -33.63 -13.35 16.99
N HIS A 160 -34.01 -13.49 15.72
CA HIS A 160 -34.03 -12.38 14.78
C HIS A 160 -35.19 -11.41 15.05
N THR A 161 -35.00 -10.51 16.01
CA THR A 161 -36.04 -9.62 16.58
C THR A 161 -36.78 -8.78 15.54
N SER A 162 -36.09 -8.28 14.51
CA SER A 162 -36.73 -7.54 13.40
C SER A 162 -37.71 -8.40 12.59
N ALA A 163 -37.43 -9.70 12.40
CA ALA A 163 -38.35 -10.59 11.68
C ALA A 163 -39.56 -10.93 12.55
N VAL A 164 -39.35 -11.14 13.85
CA VAL A 164 -40.41 -11.35 14.84
C VAL A 164 -41.33 -10.13 14.92
N TYR A 165 -40.75 -8.92 14.98
CA TYR A 165 -41.50 -7.67 14.96
C TYR A 165 -42.38 -7.54 13.70
N ASN A 166 -41.79 -7.71 12.51
CA ASN A 166 -42.52 -7.61 11.25
C ASN A 166 -43.62 -8.67 11.12
N LEU A 167 -43.37 -9.91 11.54
CA LEU A 167 -44.38 -10.96 11.60
C LEU A 167 -45.56 -10.53 12.48
N GLY A 168 -45.28 -9.97 13.66
CA GLY A 168 -46.30 -9.49 14.59
C GLY A 168 -47.14 -8.36 14.01
N ILE A 169 -46.50 -7.36 13.40
CA ILE A 169 -47.18 -6.26 12.72
C ILE A 169 -48.07 -6.79 11.58
N MET A 170 -47.58 -7.72 10.76
CA MET A 170 -48.37 -8.31 9.66
C MET A 170 -49.61 -9.05 10.17
N ALA A 171 -49.47 -9.83 11.26
CA ALA A 171 -50.60 -10.50 11.90
C ALA A 171 -51.64 -9.50 12.44
N LEU A 172 -51.19 -8.43 13.12
CA LEU A 172 -52.06 -7.36 13.59
C LEU A 172 -52.78 -6.64 12.43
N GLU A 173 -52.09 -6.36 11.33
CA GLU A 173 -52.64 -5.73 10.13
C GLU A 173 -53.71 -6.62 9.45
N ASP A 174 -53.49 -7.94 9.40
CA ASP A 174 -54.42 -8.92 8.82
C ASP A 174 -55.59 -9.29 9.76
N GLY A 175 -55.62 -8.75 10.98
CA GLY A 175 -56.69 -8.96 11.97
C GLY A 175 -56.48 -10.15 12.90
N LYS A 176 -55.33 -10.83 12.82
CA LYS A 176 -54.90 -11.88 13.74
C LYS A 176 -54.25 -11.28 15.00
N ILE A 177 -55.11 -10.78 15.88
CA ILE A 177 -54.69 -10.00 17.06
C ILE A 177 -53.90 -10.86 18.05
N VAL A 178 -54.32 -12.10 18.32
CA VAL A 178 -53.61 -13.00 19.25
C VAL A 178 -52.22 -13.35 18.74
N GLU A 179 -52.13 -13.80 17.49
CA GLU A 179 -50.87 -14.17 16.85
C GLU A 179 -49.91 -12.98 16.78
N GLY A 180 -50.42 -11.80 16.38
CA GLY A 180 -49.63 -10.57 16.35
C GLY A 180 -49.17 -10.12 17.73
N SER A 181 -50.02 -10.33 18.75
CA SER A 181 -49.67 -10.06 20.14
C SER A 181 -48.56 -10.97 20.62
N MET A 182 -48.65 -12.28 20.40
CA MET A 182 -47.63 -13.25 20.78
C MET A 182 -46.26 -12.94 20.16
N ALA A 183 -46.22 -12.57 18.87
CA ALA A 183 -44.98 -12.20 18.21
C ALA A 183 -44.39 -10.90 18.77
N LEU A 184 -45.18 -9.83 18.92
CA LEU A 184 -44.69 -8.57 19.49
C LEU A 184 -44.33 -8.68 20.98
N MET A 185 -45.04 -9.50 21.74
CA MET A 185 -44.72 -9.88 23.12
C MET A 185 -43.37 -10.60 23.20
N THR A 186 -43.06 -11.46 22.23
CA THR A 186 -41.75 -12.09 22.11
C THR A 186 -40.68 -11.08 21.71
N TYR A 187 -40.98 -10.16 20.79
CA TYR A 187 -40.07 -9.07 20.43
C TYR A 187 -39.69 -8.23 21.67
N LEU A 188 -40.66 -7.81 22.46
CA LEU A 188 -40.46 -7.02 23.69
C LEU A 188 -39.71 -7.81 24.77
N MET A 189 -39.79 -9.14 24.75
CA MET A 189 -39.02 -10.02 25.63
C MET A 189 -37.52 -9.95 25.34
N PHE A 190 -37.11 -9.68 24.09
CA PHE A 190 -35.71 -9.64 23.67
C PHE A 190 -35.18 -8.22 23.54
N GLU A 191 -36.01 -7.28 23.09
CA GLU A 191 -35.66 -5.87 22.86
C GLU A 191 -36.61 -4.95 23.65
N PRO A 192 -36.52 -4.90 24.99
CA PRO A 192 -37.47 -4.13 25.81
C PRO A 192 -37.19 -2.62 25.87
N LEU A 193 -35.99 -2.19 25.48
CA LEU A 193 -35.47 -0.83 25.74
C LEU A 193 -35.12 -0.05 24.45
N THR A 194 -35.57 -0.51 23.29
CA THR A 194 -35.30 0.17 22.01
C THR A 194 -36.37 1.21 21.69
N GLY A 195 -36.07 2.20 20.84
CA GLY A 195 -37.09 3.12 20.34
C GLY A 195 -38.26 2.41 19.63
N THR A 196 -37.99 1.26 19.00
CA THR A 196 -39.00 0.43 18.33
C THR A 196 -39.89 -0.34 19.32
N SER A 197 -39.45 -0.54 20.57
CA SER A 197 -40.23 -1.17 21.65
C SER A 197 -41.48 -0.36 22.00
N ALA A 198 -41.35 0.97 22.04
CA ALA A 198 -42.49 1.86 22.20
C ALA A 198 -43.49 1.71 21.04
N ASN A 199 -43.01 1.60 19.80
CA ASN A 199 -43.86 1.39 18.62
C ASN A 199 -44.60 0.05 18.66
N ALA A 200 -43.94 -1.02 19.12
CA ALA A 200 -44.57 -2.33 19.30
C ALA A 200 -45.78 -2.23 20.26
N LEU A 201 -45.60 -1.56 21.40
CA LEU A 201 -46.65 -1.37 22.40
C LEU A 201 -47.78 -0.46 21.90
N VAL A 202 -47.47 0.58 21.13
CA VAL A 202 -48.49 1.41 20.44
C VAL A 202 -49.29 0.56 19.45
N ALA A 203 -48.63 -0.29 18.65
CA ALA A 203 -49.30 -1.15 17.69
C ALA A 203 -50.24 -2.16 18.37
N LEU A 204 -49.81 -2.75 19.49
CA LEU A 204 -50.63 -3.62 20.33
C LEU A 204 -51.84 -2.89 20.88
N ASN A 205 -51.63 -1.75 21.56
CA ASN A 205 -52.71 -0.96 22.16
C ASN A 205 -53.75 -0.48 21.13
N LYS A 206 -53.33 -0.16 19.90
CA LYS A 206 -54.25 0.23 18.82
C LYS A 206 -55.20 -0.90 18.41
N LYS A 207 -54.79 -2.16 18.58
CA LYS A 207 -55.52 -3.35 18.16
C LYS A 207 -56.30 -3.99 19.31
N TYR A 208 -55.81 -3.88 20.53
CA TYR A 208 -56.60 -4.22 21.71
C TYR A 208 -57.89 -3.39 21.73
N HIS A 209 -59.00 -4.02 22.14
CA HIS A 209 -60.38 -3.51 22.02
C HIS A 209 -61.02 -3.51 20.62
N GLN A 210 -60.32 -3.95 19.55
CA GLN A 210 -60.97 -4.24 18.28
C GLN A 210 -61.64 -5.63 18.31
N ASN A 211 -62.68 -5.79 17.51
CA ASN A 211 -63.46 -7.03 17.45
C ASN A 211 -62.66 -8.11 16.70
N TYR A 212 -62.47 -9.31 17.27
CA TYR A 212 -61.61 -10.37 16.70
C TYR A 212 -62.29 -11.16 15.55
N SER A 213 -63.33 -10.58 14.94
CA SER A 213 -64.19 -11.23 13.94
C SER A 213 -63.72 -11.07 12.49
N ASN A 214 -62.60 -10.37 12.25
CA ASN A 214 -62.10 -10.16 10.89
C ASN A 214 -61.53 -11.45 10.31
N LYS A 215 -61.96 -11.81 9.09
CA LYS A 215 -61.40 -12.96 8.38
C LYS A 215 -59.99 -12.62 7.88
N PRO A 216 -58.95 -13.34 8.32
CA PRO A 216 -57.60 -13.13 7.83
C PRO A 216 -57.52 -13.42 6.34
N LYS A 217 -56.69 -12.67 5.62
CA LYS A 217 -56.38 -12.92 4.21
C LYS A 217 -55.12 -13.76 4.04
N LEU A 218 -54.26 -13.81 5.06
CA LEU A 218 -52.99 -14.51 5.03
C LEU A 218 -53.10 -15.88 5.71
N LYS A 219 -52.32 -16.85 5.21
CA LYS A 219 -52.21 -18.20 5.75
C LYS A 219 -50.98 -18.30 6.65
N TYR A 220 -51.22 -18.28 7.96
CA TYR A 220 -50.16 -18.32 8.98
C TYR A 220 -49.70 -19.74 9.34
N SER A 221 -50.61 -20.72 9.33
CA SER A 221 -50.33 -22.12 9.66
C SER A 221 -51.04 -23.06 8.67
N GLU A 222 -50.44 -24.22 8.39
CA GLU A 222 -51.03 -25.30 7.58
C GLU A 222 -52.10 -26.07 8.37
N SER A 223 -51.85 -26.34 9.64
CA SER A 223 -52.75 -27.03 10.59
C SER A 223 -53.75 -26.08 11.28
N GLY A 224 -53.50 -24.76 11.21
CA GLY A 224 -54.21 -23.72 11.95
C GLY A 224 -53.73 -23.58 13.39
N ASP A 225 -53.63 -22.36 13.90
CA ASP A 225 -53.40 -22.10 15.33
C ASP A 225 -54.74 -22.08 16.08
N ASN A 226 -54.83 -22.73 17.23
CA ASN A 226 -56.10 -22.88 17.98
C ASN A 226 -56.25 -21.82 19.08
N PHE A 227 -56.52 -20.58 18.69
CA PHE A 227 -56.70 -19.46 19.63
C PHE A 227 -58.15 -19.03 19.88
N LYS A 228 -59.15 -19.77 19.38
CA LYS A 228 -60.57 -19.36 19.46
C LYS A 228 -61.02 -19.04 20.89
N GLU A 229 -60.63 -19.86 21.87
CA GLU A 229 -60.97 -19.63 23.28
C GLU A 229 -60.31 -18.35 23.83
N LEU A 230 -59.03 -18.12 23.50
CA LEU A 230 -58.32 -16.91 23.88
C LEU A 230 -58.91 -15.66 23.19
N GLU A 231 -59.29 -15.76 21.92
CA GLU A 231 -59.99 -14.70 21.19
C GLU A 231 -61.34 -14.38 21.83
N GLU A 232 -62.12 -15.39 22.24
CA GLU A 232 -63.39 -15.22 22.97
C GLU A 232 -63.16 -14.54 24.34
N LEU A 233 -62.12 -14.95 25.08
CA LEU A 233 -61.76 -14.36 26.37
C LEU A 233 -61.36 -12.89 26.24
N LEU A 234 -60.53 -12.54 25.25
CA LEU A 234 -60.09 -11.17 25.03
C LEU A 234 -61.22 -10.29 24.46
N ASN A 235 -62.10 -10.84 23.61
CA ASN A 235 -63.32 -10.17 23.13
C ASN A 235 -64.30 -9.87 24.27
N ALA A 236 -64.46 -10.81 25.20
CA ALA A 236 -65.32 -10.65 26.37
C ALA A 236 -64.75 -9.66 27.39
N GLN A 237 -63.55 -9.12 27.15
CA GLN A 237 -62.91 -8.09 27.99
C GLN A 237 -62.75 -8.51 29.46
N VAL A 238 -62.57 -9.81 29.71
CA VAL A 238 -62.44 -10.40 31.06
C VAL A 238 -61.30 -9.76 31.86
N GLN A 239 -60.22 -9.38 31.18
CA GLN A 239 -59.06 -8.67 31.72
C GLN A 239 -59.36 -7.27 32.28
N TYR A 240 -60.56 -6.74 32.06
CA TYR A 240 -61.04 -5.46 32.60
C TYR A 240 -62.10 -5.61 33.70
N HIS A 241 -62.50 -6.85 34.03
CA HIS A 241 -63.44 -7.09 35.12
C HIS A 241 -62.79 -6.82 36.49
N GLN A 242 -63.59 -6.45 37.50
CA GLN A 242 -63.09 -6.11 38.85
C GLN A 242 -62.35 -7.26 39.56
N ASN A 243 -62.60 -8.51 39.16
CA ASN A 243 -61.96 -9.70 39.70
C ASN A 243 -60.66 -10.08 38.99
N PHE A 244 -60.26 -9.38 37.92
CA PHE A 244 -58.99 -9.61 37.25
C PHE A 244 -57.85 -8.94 38.02
N SER A 245 -57.07 -9.74 38.74
CA SER A 245 -55.94 -9.25 39.55
C SER A 245 -54.68 -9.12 38.68
N LEU A 246 -54.19 -7.89 38.52
CA LEU A 246 -52.92 -7.63 37.85
C LEU A 246 -51.74 -8.10 38.72
N LYS A 247 -50.78 -8.78 38.09
CA LYS A 247 -49.55 -9.27 38.73
C LYS A 247 -48.51 -8.16 38.92
N ILE A 248 -48.68 -7.01 38.26
CA ILE A 248 -47.82 -5.82 38.37
C ILE A 248 -48.65 -4.55 38.65
N GLY A 249 -48.01 -3.52 39.21
CA GLY A 249 -48.68 -2.26 39.56
C GLY A 249 -48.94 -1.29 38.40
N ILE A 250 -48.59 -1.67 37.17
CA ILE A 250 -48.78 -0.86 35.95
C ILE A 250 -50.14 -1.25 35.35
N ASP A 251 -51.15 -0.40 35.51
CA ASP A 251 -52.51 -0.65 35.00
C ASP A 251 -52.71 0.04 33.65
N ASP A 252 -52.31 -0.63 32.57
CA ASP A 252 -52.54 -0.18 31.19
C ASP A 252 -53.18 -1.26 30.31
N VAL A 253 -53.67 -0.84 29.14
CA VAL A 253 -54.33 -1.71 28.16
C VAL A 253 -53.41 -2.86 27.69
N ALA A 254 -52.14 -2.59 27.42
CA ALA A 254 -51.19 -3.61 26.99
C ALA A 254 -50.93 -4.61 28.12
N THR A 255 -50.71 -4.15 29.34
CA THR A 255 -50.44 -4.96 30.52
C THR A 255 -51.57 -5.96 30.77
N ARG A 256 -52.83 -5.48 30.77
CA ARG A 256 -53.99 -6.36 30.99
C ARG A 256 -54.11 -7.45 29.92
N ASN A 257 -53.96 -7.09 28.64
CA ASN A 257 -54.06 -8.06 27.54
C ASN A 257 -52.86 -9.01 27.49
N MET A 258 -51.65 -8.51 27.65
CA MET A 258 -50.44 -9.33 27.69
C MET A 258 -50.48 -10.31 28.86
N GLN A 259 -50.93 -9.88 30.04
CA GLN A 259 -51.10 -10.78 31.18
C GLN A 259 -52.13 -11.87 30.87
N ALA A 260 -53.29 -11.51 30.31
CA ALA A 260 -54.31 -12.49 29.94
C ALA A 260 -53.80 -13.53 28.91
N ILE A 261 -52.99 -13.10 27.94
CA ILE A 261 -52.36 -14.00 26.96
C ILE A 261 -51.36 -14.94 27.64
N VAL A 262 -50.48 -14.43 28.52
CA VAL A 262 -49.52 -15.29 29.23
C VAL A 262 -50.24 -16.28 30.16
N ASP A 263 -51.22 -15.82 30.93
CA ASP A 263 -51.97 -16.64 31.87
C ASP A 263 -52.79 -17.74 31.16
N TYR A 264 -53.27 -17.49 29.94
CA TYR A 264 -53.91 -18.51 29.11
C TYR A 264 -52.99 -19.73 28.86
N PHE A 265 -51.71 -19.49 28.59
CA PHE A 265 -50.75 -20.56 28.32
C PHE A 265 -50.37 -21.39 29.55
N GLU A 266 -50.76 -20.98 30.76
CA GLU A 266 -50.52 -21.76 31.98
C GLU A 266 -51.19 -23.16 31.90
N THR A 267 -52.38 -23.23 31.30
CA THR A 267 -53.17 -24.46 31.20
C THR A 267 -53.40 -24.93 29.77
N HIS A 268 -53.19 -24.08 28.77
CA HIS A 268 -53.37 -24.43 27.36
C HIS A 268 -52.40 -25.52 26.89
N GLU A 269 -52.89 -26.46 26.10
CA GLU A 269 -52.08 -27.53 25.49
C GLU A 269 -51.53 -27.05 24.14
N ILE A 270 -50.20 -27.08 23.97
CA ILE A 270 -49.53 -26.64 22.74
C ILE A 270 -49.80 -27.67 21.63
N LYS A 271 -50.51 -27.25 20.58
CA LYS A 271 -50.79 -28.08 19.40
C LYS A 271 -49.83 -27.78 18.25
N ASP A 272 -50.12 -28.32 17.06
CA ASP A 272 -49.28 -28.22 15.85
C ASP A 272 -49.36 -26.87 15.13
N GLY A 273 -49.99 -25.84 15.72
CA GLY A 273 -50.03 -24.48 15.19
C GLY A 273 -48.64 -23.84 15.13
N TYR A 274 -48.40 -22.94 14.17
CA TYR A 274 -47.10 -22.28 14.02
C TYR A 274 -46.79 -21.35 15.21
N PHE A 275 -47.71 -20.45 15.57
CA PHE A 275 -47.53 -19.51 16.69
C PHE A 275 -47.54 -20.24 18.04
N GLU A 276 -48.36 -21.29 18.18
CA GLU A 276 -48.35 -22.15 19.37
C GLU A 276 -46.97 -22.78 19.59
N ASN A 277 -46.38 -23.35 18.53
CA ASN A 277 -45.06 -23.98 18.62
C ASN A 277 -43.92 -22.98 18.74
N GLN A 278 -43.99 -21.85 18.03
CA GLN A 278 -42.88 -20.90 17.94
C GLN A 278 -42.79 -19.96 19.14
N PHE A 279 -43.93 -19.56 19.70
CA PHE A 279 -43.99 -18.59 20.80
C PHE A 279 -44.73 -19.12 22.03
N GLY A 280 -45.80 -19.90 21.84
CA GLY A 280 -46.66 -20.39 22.92
C GLY A 280 -45.92 -21.21 23.99
N LYS A 281 -44.93 -22.02 23.60
CA LYS A 281 -44.09 -22.79 24.54
C LYS A 281 -43.40 -21.92 25.59
N ASN A 282 -42.95 -20.72 25.21
CA ASN A 282 -42.28 -19.82 26.14
C ASN A 282 -43.25 -19.11 27.07
N PHE A 283 -44.41 -18.69 26.57
CA PHE A 283 -45.45 -18.14 27.45
C PHE A 283 -45.93 -19.18 28.45
N LYS A 284 -46.02 -20.46 28.04
CA LYS A 284 -46.31 -21.57 28.94
C LYS A 284 -45.23 -21.77 30.00
N GLU A 285 -43.94 -21.75 29.64
CA GLU A 285 -42.85 -21.85 30.62
C GLU A 285 -42.84 -20.63 31.57
N ILE A 286 -43.04 -19.41 31.05
CA ILE A 286 -43.13 -18.18 31.85
C ILE A 286 -44.29 -18.27 32.86
N ALA A 287 -45.47 -18.70 32.42
CA ALA A 287 -46.64 -18.80 33.26
C ALA A 287 -46.48 -19.88 34.33
N THR A 288 -46.12 -21.10 33.93
CA THR A 288 -45.97 -22.26 34.84
C THR A 288 -44.82 -22.11 35.84
N ALA A 289 -43.78 -21.35 35.50
CA ALA A 289 -42.70 -21.01 36.42
C ALA A 289 -43.00 -19.81 37.34
N GLY A 290 -44.22 -19.24 37.26
CA GLY A 290 -44.64 -18.09 38.05
C GLY A 290 -43.92 -16.79 37.68
N GLN A 291 -43.34 -16.69 36.48
CA GLN A 291 -42.51 -15.56 36.05
C GLN A 291 -43.30 -14.48 35.28
N THR A 292 -44.62 -14.60 35.14
CA THR A 292 -45.46 -13.61 34.44
C THR A 292 -45.24 -12.18 34.95
N LYS A 293 -45.10 -11.99 36.27
CA LYS A 293 -44.79 -10.68 36.89
C LYS A 293 -43.52 -10.07 36.30
N ASN A 294 -42.42 -10.83 36.30
CA ASN A 294 -41.12 -10.36 35.87
C ASN A 294 -41.05 -10.17 34.35
N TYR A 295 -41.73 -11.04 33.58
CA TYR A 295 -41.91 -10.88 32.14
C TYR A 295 -42.60 -9.55 31.78
N LEU A 296 -43.73 -9.24 32.44
CA LEU A 296 -44.48 -8.01 32.16
C LEU A 296 -43.67 -6.78 32.52
N TYR A 297 -43.02 -6.75 33.68
CA TYR A 297 -42.13 -5.64 34.06
C TYR A 297 -41.02 -5.42 33.03
N PHE A 298 -40.36 -6.49 32.58
CA PHE A 298 -39.27 -6.38 31.62
C PHE A 298 -39.76 -5.91 30.24
N SER A 299 -40.85 -6.47 29.73
CA SER A 299 -41.36 -6.23 28.37
C SER A 299 -42.03 -4.85 28.20
N LEU A 300 -42.41 -4.19 29.30
CA LEU A 300 -43.06 -2.87 29.31
C LEU A 300 -42.10 -1.71 29.60
N ALA A 301 -40.79 -2.00 29.65
CA ALA A 301 -39.77 -1.05 30.09
C ALA A 301 -39.74 0.26 29.30
N SER A 302 -40.07 0.22 28.00
CA SER A 302 -40.03 1.40 27.13
C SER A 302 -41.21 2.38 27.27
N VAL A 303 -42.26 2.09 28.06
CA VAL A 303 -43.53 2.87 28.03
C VAL A 303 -44.04 3.27 29.42
N SER A 304 -43.42 2.82 30.51
CA SER A 304 -43.88 3.19 31.85
C SER A 304 -43.11 4.39 32.42
N ALA A 305 -43.81 5.50 32.64
CA ALA A 305 -43.29 6.66 33.39
C ALA A 305 -42.91 6.32 34.85
N ASN A 306 -43.39 5.18 35.36
CA ASN A 306 -43.06 4.64 36.67
C ASN A 306 -42.04 3.49 36.60
N PHE A 307 -41.50 3.17 35.41
CA PHE A 307 -40.62 2.02 35.21
C PHE A 307 -39.38 2.10 36.09
N GLU A 308 -38.66 3.22 36.10
CA GLU A 308 -37.47 3.39 36.96
C GLU A 308 -37.80 3.17 38.44
N LYS A 309 -38.94 3.71 38.90
CA LYS A 309 -39.37 3.60 40.30
C LYS A 309 -39.71 2.15 40.69
N GLU A 310 -40.40 1.42 39.83
CA GLU A 310 -40.80 0.03 40.07
C GLU A 310 -39.68 -0.98 39.78
N TYR A 311 -38.79 -0.69 38.82
CA TYR A 311 -37.56 -1.43 38.52
C TYR A 311 -36.63 -1.39 39.72
N ASN A 312 -36.32 -0.21 40.26
CA ASN A 312 -35.47 -0.05 41.43
C ASN A 312 -36.01 -0.78 42.67
N LYS A 313 -37.33 -0.92 42.80
CA LYS A 313 -37.98 -1.66 43.89
C LYS A 313 -37.83 -3.19 43.77
N ASN A 314 -37.66 -3.72 42.55
CA ASN A 314 -37.59 -5.15 42.24
C ASN A 314 -36.27 -5.56 41.55
N GLU A 315 -35.24 -4.69 41.55
CA GLU A 315 -34.03 -4.80 40.72
C GLU A 315 -33.36 -6.17 40.84
N LYS A 316 -33.19 -6.67 42.08
CA LYS A 316 -32.54 -7.97 42.34
C LYS A 316 -33.36 -9.15 41.81
N GLU A 317 -34.68 -9.08 41.89
CA GLU A 317 -35.61 -10.12 41.39
C GLU A 317 -35.62 -10.13 39.86
N LEU A 318 -35.71 -8.94 39.23
CA LEU A 318 -35.67 -8.76 37.78
C LEU A 318 -34.32 -9.16 37.20
N LYS A 319 -33.21 -8.77 37.82
CA LYS A 319 -31.86 -9.21 37.42
C LYS A 319 -31.73 -10.72 37.48
N ASN A 320 -32.22 -11.35 38.56
CA ASN A 320 -32.23 -12.81 38.66
C ASN A 320 -33.13 -13.47 37.60
N TYR A 321 -34.29 -12.89 37.30
CA TYR A 321 -35.14 -13.36 36.20
C TYR A 321 -34.43 -13.28 34.85
N ILE A 322 -33.72 -12.17 34.56
CA ILE A 322 -32.94 -12.01 33.33
C ILE A 322 -31.81 -13.05 33.29
N ASP A 323 -30.93 -13.03 34.29
CA ASP A 323 -29.69 -13.81 34.29
C ASP A 323 -29.95 -15.33 34.39
N ASN A 324 -30.95 -15.76 35.17
CA ASN A 324 -31.12 -17.15 35.56
C ASN A 324 -32.43 -17.81 35.07
N PHE A 325 -33.32 -17.08 34.40
CA PHE A 325 -34.54 -17.66 33.81
C PHE A 325 -34.68 -17.33 32.33
N LEU A 326 -34.66 -16.05 31.96
CA LEU A 326 -34.69 -15.65 30.55
C LEU A 326 -33.48 -16.17 29.80
N THR A 327 -32.26 -16.00 30.33
CA THR A 327 -31.05 -16.45 29.64
C THR A 327 -30.92 -17.98 29.61
N THR A 328 -31.26 -18.67 30.69
CA THR A 328 -30.96 -20.11 30.83
C THR A 328 -32.13 -21.04 30.48
N LYS A 329 -33.39 -20.64 30.70
CA LYS A 329 -34.55 -21.48 30.44
C LYS A 329 -35.27 -21.12 29.15
N ILE A 330 -35.41 -19.83 28.87
CA ILE A 330 -36.10 -19.36 27.67
C ILE A 330 -35.11 -19.26 26.50
N SER A 331 -33.98 -18.60 26.68
CA SER A 331 -33.00 -18.38 25.60
C SER A 331 -32.22 -19.64 25.23
N GLU A 332 -31.89 -20.54 26.17
CA GLU A 332 -31.26 -21.83 25.81
C GLU A 332 -32.17 -22.78 25.03
N GLN A 333 -33.49 -22.72 25.22
CA GLN A 333 -34.44 -23.49 24.41
C GLN A 333 -34.45 -23.00 22.95
N TYR A 334 -34.22 -21.71 22.72
CA TYR A 334 -34.00 -21.16 21.39
C TYR A 334 -32.65 -21.56 20.77
N PHE A 335 -31.70 -22.01 21.59
CA PHE A 335 -30.41 -22.46 21.10
C PHE A 335 -30.37 -23.94 20.70
N ILE A 336 -31.39 -24.76 20.96
CA ILE A 336 -31.36 -26.17 20.57
C ILE A 336 -32.30 -26.41 19.39
N SER A 337 -31.74 -26.79 18.24
CA SER A 337 -32.50 -27.13 17.03
C SER A 337 -32.26 -28.58 16.60
N TYR A 338 -33.24 -29.17 15.90
CA TYR A 338 -33.10 -30.47 15.27
C TYR A 338 -33.07 -30.30 13.75
N ARG A 339 -32.03 -30.82 13.10
CA ARG A 339 -31.91 -30.86 11.63
C ARG A 339 -31.64 -32.30 11.20
N GLU A 340 -32.50 -32.86 10.35
CA GLU A 340 -32.39 -34.24 9.84
C GLU A 340 -32.22 -35.30 10.96
N GLY A 341 -32.89 -35.12 12.09
CA GLY A 341 -32.81 -36.03 13.23
C GLY A 341 -31.55 -35.89 14.11
N LYS A 342 -30.67 -34.95 13.80
CA LYS A 342 -29.49 -34.60 14.62
C LYS A 342 -29.72 -33.35 15.45
N LYS A 343 -29.18 -33.34 16.66
CA LYS A 343 -29.33 -32.26 17.64
C LYS A 343 -28.18 -31.25 17.47
N TYR A 344 -28.50 -29.95 17.47
CA TYR A 344 -27.53 -28.88 17.36
C TYR A 344 -27.77 -27.81 18.42
N LYS A 345 -26.68 -27.26 18.96
CA LYS A 345 -26.68 -26.00 19.72
C LYS A 345 -26.35 -24.84 18.76
N ILE A 346 -27.30 -23.96 18.51
CA ILE A 346 -27.20 -22.79 17.65
C ILE A 346 -27.30 -21.54 18.51
N PHE A 347 -26.37 -20.60 18.41
CA PHE A 347 -26.48 -19.31 19.11
C PHE A 347 -25.77 -18.23 18.32
N ARG A 348 -25.94 -16.97 18.76
CA ARG A 348 -25.16 -15.85 18.23
C ARG A 348 -24.16 -15.36 19.26
N GLU A 349 -22.93 -15.12 18.82
CA GLU A 349 -21.85 -14.52 19.61
C GLU A 349 -21.16 -13.48 18.73
N ASN A 350 -21.05 -12.23 19.20
CA ASN A 350 -20.42 -11.12 18.45
C ASN A 350 -20.96 -10.98 17.01
N SER A 351 -22.27 -11.12 16.82
CA SER A 351 -22.94 -11.08 15.52
C SER A 351 -22.62 -12.26 14.59
N GLU A 352 -21.91 -13.29 15.06
CA GLU A 352 -21.65 -14.53 14.35
C GLU A 352 -22.63 -15.61 14.79
N LYS A 353 -23.09 -16.45 13.86
CA LYS A 353 -23.97 -17.58 14.15
C LYS A 353 -23.12 -18.84 14.30
N VAL A 354 -23.16 -19.44 15.48
CA VAL A 354 -22.42 -20.66 15.83
C VAL A 354 -23.39 -21.82 15.85
N ILE A 355 -23.07 -22.92 15.14
CA ILE A 355 -23.87 -24.14 15.03
C ILE A 355 -22.99 -25.31 15.48
N LEU A 356 -23.29 -25.91 16.63
CA LEU A 356 -22.50 -26.99 17.20
C LEU A 356 -23.29 -28.30 17.26
N PRO A 357 -22.79 -29.42 16.72
CA PRO A 357 -23.49 -30.70 16.80
C PRO A 357 -23.40 -31.29 18.21
N LEU A 358 -24.51 -31.87 18.65
CA LEU A 358 -24.64 -32.54 19.94
C LEU A 358 -24.97 -34.02 19.74
N ASN A 359 -24.34 -34.89 20.51
CA ASN A 359 -24.72 -36.29 20.61
C ASN A 359 -25.97 -36.47 21.50
N GLN A 360 -26.43 -37.72 21.68
CA GLN A 360 -27.61 -38.03 22.50
C GLN A 360 -27.47 -37.63 23.97
N LYS A 361 -26.23 -37.46 24.47
CA LYS A 361 -25.91 -37.04 25.84
C LYS A 361 -25.73 -35.53 25.98
N ASN A 362 -25.97 -34.75 24.91
CA ASN A 362 -25.70 -33.31 24.83
C ASN A 362 -24.21 -32.94 24.92
N GLU A 363 -23.32 -33.84 24.50
CA GLU A 363 -21.89 -33.55 24.36
C GLU A 363 -21.58 -33.14 22.93
N LEU A 364 -20.60 -32.25 22.73
CA LEU A 364 -20.17 -31.81 21.40
C LEU A 364 -19.46 -32.96 20.67
N GLU A 365 -20.02 -33.35 19.53
CA GLU A 365 -19.51 -34.45 18.72
C GLU A 365 -19.84 -34.24 17.23
N GLY A 366 -18.81 -34.13 16.39
CA GLY A 366 -18.93 -33.85 14.96
C GLY A 366 -18.40 -32.47 14.57
N ILE A 367 -18.81 -31.98 13.39
CA ILE A 367 -18.34 -30.72 12.82
C ILE A 367 -19.28 -29.57 13.21
N GLY A 368 -18.78 -28.64 14.02
CA GLY A 368 -19.39 -27.33 14.27
C GLY A 368 -19.09 -26.35 13.15
N ILE A 369 -19.98 -25.38 12.95
CA ILE A 369 -19.91 -24.37 11.89
C ILE A 369 -20.05 -22.99 12.53
N VAL A 370 -19.21 -22.04 12.14
CA VAL A 370 -19.36 -20.62 12.46
C VAL A 370 -19.68 -19.88 11.18
N GLU A 371 -20.72 -19.05 11.19
CA GLU A 371 -21.18 -18.22 10.09
C GLU A 371 -21.14 -16.74 10.49
N ASN A 372 -20.87 -15.83 9.56
CA ASN A 372 -21.04 -14.38 9.80
C ASN A 372 -22.52 -13.96 9.77
N LEU A 373 -22.81 -12.66 9.94
CA LEU A 373 -24.17 -12.10 9.85
C LEU A 373 -24.90 -12.41 8.53
N LEU A 374 -24.14 -12.65 7.47
CA LEU A 374 -24.65 -12.95 6.14
C LEU A 374 -24.89 -14.45 5.92
N GLY A 375 -24.52 -15.32 6.86
CA GLY A 375 -24.63 -16.77 6.71
C GLY A 375 -23.47 -17.39 5.91
N THR A 376 -22.42 -16.64 5.59
CA THR A 376 -21.20 -17.21 4.99
C THR A 376 -20.43 -17.99 6.06
N LYS A 377 -20.01 -19.21 5.73
CA LYS A 377 -19.17 -20.04 6.58
C LYS A 377 -17.83 -19.34 6.85
N LYS A 378 -17.55 -19.01 8.11
CA LYS A 378 -16.28 -18.47 8.60
C LYS A 378 -15.35 -19.55 9.12
N ALA A 379 -15.90 -20.62 9.70
CA ALA A 379 -15.11 -21.73 10.18
C ALA A 379 -15.88 -23.05 10.18
N ASP A 380 -15.15 -24.16 10.05
CA ASP A 380 -15.59 -25.44 10.60
C ASP A 380 -14.63 -25.91 11.69
N ILE A 381 -15.21 -26.62 12.67
CA ILE A 381 -14.50 -26.98 13.89
C ILE A 381 -14.90 -28.39 14.27
N THR A 382 -13.94 -29.31 14.32
CA THR A 382 -14.21 -30.71 14.68
C THR A 382 -14.16 -30.92 16.20
N TYR A 383 -15.22 -31.50 16.75
CA TYR A 383 -15.36 -31.81 18.18
C TYR A 383 -15.49 -33.32 18.42
N LYS A 384 -14.91 -33.76 19.54
CA LYS A 384 -15.10 -35.10 20.11
C LYS A 384 -15.06 -35.01 21.63
N ASN A 385 -16.06 -35.58 22.31
CA ASN A 385 -16.17 -35.57 23.77
C ASN A 385 -16.01 -34.16 24.39
N ASN A 386 -16.70 -33.15 23.83
CA ASN A 386 -16.61 -31.74 24.24
C ASN A 386 -15.29 -31.01 23.96
N ASN A 387 -14.27 -31.68 23.41
CA ASN A 387 -12.97 -31.07 23.10
C ASN A 387 -12.77 -30.89 21.59
N LEU A 388 -11.93 -29.93 21.21
CA LEU A 388 -11.45 -29.79 19.83
C LEU A 388 -10.55 -30.99 19.50
N ASN A 389 -10.91 -31.76 18.49
CA ASN A 389 -10.18 -32.97 18.12
C ASN A 389 -10.42 -33.25 16.64
N GLY A 390 -9.40 -33.01 15.81
CA GLY A 390 -9.50 -33.02 14.34
C GLY A 390 -9.11 -31.67 13.72
N ILE A 391 -9.66 -31.35 12.55
CA ILE A 391 -9.30 -30.15 11.79
C ILE A 391 -10.21 -28.99 12.19
N LYS A 392 -9.63 -27.80 12.27
CA LYS A 392 -10.32 -26.52 12.34
C LYS A 392 -9.94 -25.69 11.11
N ASN A 393 -10.89 -25.44 10.22
CA ASN A 393 -10.67 -24.59 9.06
C ASN A 393 -11.31 -23.21 9.26
N TYR A 394 -10.64 -22.20 8.75
CA TYR A 394 -11.17 -20.84 8.64
C TYR A 394 -11.28 -20.47 7.17
N TYR A 395 -12.27 -19.66 6.88
CA TYR A 395 -12.60 -19.25 5.53
C TYR A 395 -12.64 -17.73 5.42
N ASP A 396 -12.22 -17.22 4.27
CA ASP A 396 -12.39 -15.81 3.93
C ASP A 396 -13.88 -15.47 3.65
N PRO A 397 -14.26 -14.19 3.46
CA PRO A 397 -15.63 -13.82 3.12
C PRO A 397 -16.19 -14.45 1.82
N ASN A 398 -15.32 -15.03 0.98
CA ASN A 398 -15.68 -15.72 -0.26
C ASN A 398 -15.85 -17.23 -0.08
N GLY A 399 -15.57 -17.75 1.11
CA GLY A 399 -15.62 -19.18 1.40
C GLY A 399 -14.37 -19.95 0.96
N ASN A 400 -13.29 -19.27 0.57
CA ASN A 400 -12.00 -19.91 0.34
C ASN A 400 -11.33 -20.24 1.67
N LEU A 401 -10.63 -21.35 1.73
CA LEU A 401 -9.85 -21.75 2.90
C LEU A 401 -8.72 -20.73 3.10
N SER A 402 -8.66 -20.12 4.29
CA SER A 402 -7.60 -19.16 4.67
C SER A 402 -6.62 -19.76 5.67
N LEU A 403 -7.09 -20.61 6.57
CA LEU A 403 -6.25 -21.25 7.58
C LEU A 403 -6.81 -22.63 7.92
N SER A 404 -5.93 -23.61 8.08
CA SER A 404 -6.26 -24.95 8.56
C SER A 404 -5.35 -25.32 9.72
N GLU A 405 -5.94 -25.71 10.85
CA GLU A 405 -5.23 -26.08 12.09
C GLU A 405 -5.66 -27.49 12.52
N ASN A 406 -4.70 -28.37 12.78
CA ASN A 406 -4.99 -29.68 13.39
C ASN A 406 -4.97 -29.61 14.92
N TYR A 407 -5.94 -30.26 15.56
CA TYR A 407 -6.11 -30.32 17.00
C TYR A 407 -6.18 -31.75 17.54
N LEU A 408 -5.62 -31.97 18.72
CA LEU A 408 -5.81 -33.16 19.53
C LEU A 408 -6.12 -32.73 20.97
N ASP A 409 -7.29 -33.13 21.47
CA ASP A 409 -7.76 -32.85 22.84
C ASP A 409 -7.63 -31.39 23.30
N GLY A 410 -7.97 -30.46 22.40
CA GLY A 410 -7.96 -29.02 22.67
C GLY A 410 -6.67 -28.30 22.27
N GLU A 411 -5.58 -29.02 21.98
CA GLU A 411 -4.27 -28.44 21.65
C GLU A 411 -3.93 -28.59 20.17
N ILE A 412 -3.32 -27.57 19.58
CA ILE A 412 -2.85 -27.60 18.18
C ILE A 412 -1.73 -28.64 18.07
N THR A 413 -1.91 -29.65 17.22
CA THR A 413 -0.95 -30.74 16.98
C THR A 413 -1.11 -31.28 15.57
N GLY A 414 -0.03 -31.32 14.79
CA GLY A 414 0.00 -31.72 13.39
C GLY A 414 0.27 -30.54 12.45
N ALA A 415 -0.24 -30.60 11.21
CA ALA A 415 -0.02 -29.53 10.24
C ALA A 415 -0.87 -28.29 10.56
N VAL A 416 -0.29 -27.12 10.35
CA VAL A 416 -0.97 -25.83 10.27
C VAL A 416 -0.65 -25.22 8.91
N LYS A 417 -1.68 -24.80 8.18
CA LYS A 417 -1.55 -24.33 6.79
C LYS A 417 -2.24 -22.98 6.60
N ASP A 418 -1.51 -22.01 6.09
CA ASP A 418 -2.03 -20.67 5.77
C ASP A 418 -2.12 -20.49 4.26
N TYR A 419 -3.20 -19.85 3.82
CA TYR A 419 -3.57 -19.67 2.44
C TYR A 419 -3.95 -18.22 2.17
N ILE A 420 -3.49 -17.69 1.03
CA ILE A 420 -3.98 -16.40 0.52
C ILE A 420 -5.22 -16.60 -0.37
N LEU A 421 -5.75 -15.50 -0.90
CA LEU A 421 -6.83 -15.49 -1.88
C LEU A 421 -6.59 -16.55 -2.98
N ASP A 422 -7.66 -17.21 -3.43
CA ASP A 422 -7.66 -18.34 -4.39
C ASP A 422 -7.08 -19.67 -3.88
N ASN A 423 -7.12 -19.91 -2.55
CA ASN A 423 -6.69 -21.16 -1.90
C ASN A 423 -5.20 -21.49 -2.13
N LYS A 424 -4.36 -20.47 -2.29
CA LYS A 424 -2.94 -20.67 -2.54
C LYS A 424 -2.16 -20.76 -1.24
N LEU A 425 -1.55 -21.92 -1.00
CA LEU A 425 -0.75 -22.20 0.20
C LEU A 425 0.46 -21.28 0.25
N ILE A 426 0.62 -20.52 1.33
CA ILE A 426 1.78 -19.65 1.58
C ILE A 426 2.63 -20.10 2.77
N LEU A 427 2.07 -20.93 3.65
CA LEU A 427 2.76 -21.49 4.81
C LEU A 427 2.23 -22.90 5.10
N ASP A 428 3.16 -23.83 5.34
CA ASP A 428 2.90 -25.17 5.89
C ASP A 428 3.87 -25.39 7.05
N ILE A 429 3.37 -25.62 8.26
CA ILE A 429 4.18 -25.78 9.47
C ILE A 429 3.70 -26.94 10.33
N GLU A 430 4.63 -27.75 10.82
CA GLU A 430 4.35 -28.80 11.81
C GLU A 430 4.25 -28.21 13.22
N SER A 431 3.31 -28.74 14.00
CA SER A 431 3.02 -28.29 15.36
C SER A 431 2.85 -29.46 16.33
N LYS A 432 3.16 -29.21 17.61
CA LYS A 432 3.00 -30.16 18.71
C LYS A 432 2.73 -29.40 20.00
N ASN A 433 1.71 -29.82 20.76
CA ASN A 433 1.35 -29.24 22.06
C ASN A 433 1.16 -27.71 22.01
N GLY A 434 0.49 -27.22 20.97
CA GLY A 434 0.21 -25.80 20.79
C GLY A 434 1.35 -24.96 20.21
N LYS A 435 2.51 -25.56 19.91
CA LYS A 435 3.72 -24.87 19.45
C LYS A 435 4.15 -25.34 18.07
N ALA A 436 4.81 -24.48 17.30
CA ALA A 436 5.52 -24.88 16.10
C ALA A 436 6.67 -25.82 16.47
N ASN A 437 6.67 -27.03 15.91
CA ASN A 437 7.64 -28.08 16.21
C ASN A 437 7.69 -29.07 15.04
N GLY A 438 8.81 -29.09 14.33
CA GLY A 438 9.00 -29.87 13.11
C GLY A 438 9.34 -29.00 11.90
N LYS A 439 9.04 -29.48 10.70
CA LYS A 439 9.36 -28.77 9.44
C LYS A 439 8.43 -27.61 9.19
N TYR A 440 8.94 -26.56 8.53
CA TYR A 440 8.13 -25.52 7.92
C TYR A 440 8.53 -25.29 6.46
N THR A 441 7.59 -24.81 5.65
CA THR A 441 7.83 -24.34 4.29
C THR A 441 6.93 -23.16 4.01
N THR A 442 7.50 -22.10 3.44
CA THR A 442 6.76 -20.95 2.91
C THR A 442 6.83 -20.93 1.39
N TYR A 443 5.83 -20.33 0.76
CA TYR A 443 5.69 -20.28 -0.69
C TYR A 443 5.47 -18.84 -1.15
N TYR A 444 5.88 -18.56 -2.38
CA TYR A 444 5.56 -17.28 -3.01
C TYR A 444 4.08 -17.23 -3.42
N PRO A 445 3.43 -16.06 -3.32
CA PRO A 445 2.06 -15.90 -3.81
C PRO A 445 1.97 -16.14 -5.33
N THR A 446 3.05 -15.94 -6.11
CA THR A 446 3.03 -16.22 -7.56
C THR A 446 3.24 -17.68 -7.90
N SER A 447 4.21 -18.39 -7.30
CA SER A 447 4.40 -19.84 -7.34
C SER A 447 5.76 -20.20 -6.75
N GLY A 448 5.95 -21.46 -6.33
CA GLY A 448 7.24 -21.97 -5.91
C GLY A 448 7.58 -21.70 -4.44
N LYS A 449 8.61 -22.41 -3.96
CA LYS A 449 9.07 -22.35 -2.57
C LYS A 449 9.81 -21.03 -2.30
N ASN A 450 9.51 -20.39 -1.19
CA ASN A 450 10.19 -19.18 -0.72
C ASN A 450 11.24 -19.52 0.34
N CYS A 451 10.89 -20.22 1.41
CA CYS A 451 11.84 -20.70 2.43
C CYS A 451 11.42 -22.06 3.01
N GLU A 452 12.37 -22.80 3.57
CA GLU A 452 12.12 -23.98 4.38
C GLU A 452 13.13 -24.14 5.52
N GLY A 453 12.77 -24.90 6.55
CA GLY A 453 13.63 -25.21 7.67
C GLY A 453 12.88 -25.96 8.77
N THR A 454 13.33 -25.82 10.01
CA THR A 454 12.76 -26.51 11.17
C THR A 454 12.54 -25.59 12.37
N TYR A 455 11.50 -25.91 13.12
CA TYR A 455 11.17 -25.32 14.42
C TYR A 455 11.30 -26.36 15.54
N VAL A 456 11.72 -25.90 16.71
CA VAL A 456 11.63 -26.64 17.98
C VAL A 456 11.03 -25.70 19.02
N ASP A 457 9.82 -26.05 19.50
CA ASP A 457 9.08 -25.29 20.51
C ASP A 457 8.95 -23.78 20.24
N ASP A 458 8.47 -23.42 19.05
CA ASP A 458 8.30 -22.06 18.51
C ASP A 458 9.57 -21.34 18.06
N PHE A 459 10.75 -21.96 18.21
CA PHE A 459 12.01 -21.36 17.81
C PHE A 459 12.59 -22.02 16.55
N TYR A 460 13.10 -21.22 15.61
CA TYR A 460 13.89 -21.74 14.50
C TYR A 460 15.09 -22.53 15.05
N ASP A 461 15.33 -23.73 14.53
CA ASP A 461 16.43 -24.59 14.96
C ASP A 461 16.97 -25.39 13.77
N GLY A 462 18.27 -25.39 13.56
CA GLY A 462 18.93 -26.03 12.43
C GLY A 462 19.03 -25.16 11.17
N LEU A 463 19.15 -25.80 10.01
CA LEU A 463 19.35 -25.17 8.71
C LEU A 463 18.03 -24.61 8.16
N SER A 464 18.07 -23.36 7.70
CA SER A 464 17.04 -22.71 6.91
C SER A 464 17.57 -22.30 5.55
N GLU A 465 16.83 -22.61 4.49
CA GLU A 465 17.15 -22.23 3.12
C GLU A 465 16.00 -21.42 2.52
N CYS A 466 16.32 -20.25 1.97
CA CYS A 466 15.40 -19.46 1.18
C CYS A 466 15.85 -19.39 -0.27
N PHE A 467 14.87 -19.27 -1.16
CA PHE A 467 15.03 -19.35 -2.61
C PHE A 467 14.46 -18.10 -3.26
N PHE A 468 14.99 -17.74 -4.41
CA PHE A 468 14.32 -16.85 -5.35
C PHE A 468 13.16 -17.59 -6.04
N PRO A 469 12.23 -16.86 -6.69
CA PRO A 469 11.08 -17.48 -7.35
C PRO A 469 11.45 -18.55 -8.37
N ASP A 470 12.60 -18.42 -9.05
CA ASP A 470 13.08 -19.44 -9.99
C ASP A 470 13.68 -20.71 -9.34
N GLY A 471 13.74 -20.76 -8.01
CA GLY A 471 14.30 -21.86 -7.22
C GLY A 471 15.81 -21.75 -6.93
N THR A 472 16.49 -20.71 -7.41
CA THR A 472 17.91 -20.46 -7.04
C THR A 472 18.01 -20.05 -5.58
N LYS A 473 19.11 -20.39 -4.89
CA LYS A 473 19.29 -20.05 -3.48
C LYS A 473 19.42 -18.54 -3.30
N ARG A 474 18.75 -18.01 -2.29
CA ARG A 474 18.78 -16.59 -1.87
C ARG A 474 19.49 -16.42 -0.53
N ILE A 475 19.13 -17.25 0.46
CA ILE A 475 19.71 -17.21 1.82
C ILE A 475 19.92 -18.63 2.31
N ILE A 476 21.04 -18.86 2.99
CA ILE A 476 21.28 -20.03 3.83
C ILE A 476 21.59 -19.50 5.23
N ALA A 477 20.85 -19.96 6.24
CA ALA A 477 21.05 -19.53 7.63
C ALA A 477 20.95 -20.72 8.57
N ASN A 478 21.83 -20.78 9.57
CA ASN A 478 21.75 -21.76 10.65
C ASN A 478 21.22 -21.09 11.92
N TYR A 479 20.34 -21.81 12.62
CA TYR A 479 19.70 -21.35 13.84
C TYR A 479 19.92 -22.34 14.98
N LYS A 480 19.90 -21.81 16.21
CA LYS A 480 19.80 -22.60 17.44
C LYS A 480 18.95 -21.84 18.44
N ASN A 481 17.86 -22.45 18.91
CA ASN A 481 16.89 -21.81 19.81
C ASN A 481 16.46 -20.41 19.33
N GLY A 482 16.21 -20.26 18.02
CA GLY A 482 15.71 -19.02 17.41
C GLY A 482 16.79 -17.99 17.07
N ASN A 483 18.03 -18.20 17.52
CA ASN A 483 19.15 -17.30 17.28
C ASN A 483 19.98 -17.79 16.09
N PHE A 484 20.49 -16.87 15.26
CA PHE A 484 21.52 -17.20 14.27
C PHE A 484 22.72 -17.85 14.98
N ASN A 485 23.09 -19.05 14.53
CA ASN A 485 24.16 -19.84 15.12
C ASN A 485 24.75 -20.78 14.07
N GLY A 486 25.97 -20.50 13.63
CA GLY A 486 26.65 -21.14 12.51
C GLY A 486 26.72 -20.28 11.25
N GLU A 487 26.85 -20.93 10.11
CA GLU A 487 27.10 -20.29 8.82
C GLU A 487 25.87 -19.51 8.31
N TYR A 488 26.10 -18.33 7.76
CA TYR A 488 25.12 -17.50 7.07
C TYR A 488 25.65 -17.06 5.70
N LYS A 489 24.85 -17.27 4.64
CA LYS A 489 25.17 -16.88 3.27
C LYS A 489 24.00 -16.19 2.60
N ARG A 490 24.29 -15.18 1.78
CA ARG A 490 23.31 -14.52 0.91
C ARG A 490 23.81 -14.50 -0.54
N PHE A 491 22.88 -14.70 -1.47
CA PHE A 491 23.13 -14.72 -2.91
C PHE A 491 22.29 -13.66 -3.61
N ASN A 492 22.76 -13.16 -4.75
CA ASN A 492 21.97 -12.30 -5.63
C ASN A 492 21.08 -13.12 -6.58
N GLU A 493 20.28 -12.43 -7.40
CA GLU A 493 19.27 -12.99 -8.29
C GLU A 493 19.83 -13.98 -9.32
N THR A 494 21.14 -13.93 -9.59
CA THR A 494 21.83 -14.87 -10.50
C THR A 494 22.42 -16.09 -9.78
N GLY A 495 22.29 -16.17 -8.46
CA GLY A 495 22.89 -17.21 -7.62
C GLY A 495 24.35 -16.94 -7.24
N THR A 496 24.87 -15.73 -7.44
CA THR A 496 26.24 -15.36 -7.05
C THR A 496 26.28 -15.01 -5.56
N LEU A 497 27.28 -15.52 -4.82
CA LEU A 497 27.47 -15.23 -3.40
C LEU A 497 27.83 -13.76 -3.19
N VAL A 498 27.06 -13.06 -2.34
CA VAL A 498 27.26 -11.62 -2.03
C VAL A 498 27.52 -11.34 -0.56
N LEU A 499 27.29 -12.30 0.33
CA LEU A 499 27.63 -12.20 1.75
C LEU A 499 27.92 -13.59 2.32
N HIS A 500 28.96 -13.69 3.12
CA HIS A 500 29.31 -14.87 3.90
C HIS A 500 29.82 -14.46 5.28
N THR A 501 29.22 -15.04 6.32
CA THR A 501 29.63 -14.81 7.71
C THR A 501 29.24 -15.98 8.60
N ASN A 502 29.75 -16.01 9.83
CA ASN A 502 29.32 -16.95 10.87
C ASN A 502 28.74 -16.18 12.07
N TYR A 503 27.78 -16.80 12.75
CA TYR A 503 27.14 -16.26 13.95
C TYR A 503 27.30 -17.21 15.14
N THR A 504 27.40 -16.63 16.34
CA THR A 504 27.25 -17.31 17.62
C THR A 504 26.22 -16.50 18.43
N GLU A 505 25.05 -17.08 18.71
CA GLU A 505 23.99 -16.43 19.52
C GLU A 505 23.58 -15.03 19.00
N ASN A 506 23.29 -14.92 17.69
CA ASN A 506 22.99 -13.68 16.95
C ASN A 506 24.16 -12.69 16.77
N GLU A 507 25.32 -12.94 17.38
CA GLU A 507 26.49 -12.09 17.21
C GLU A 507 27.41 -12.66 16.12
N ILE A 508 27.95 -11.79 15.26
CA ILE A 508 28.92 -12.22 14.25
C ILE A 508 30.18 -12.74 14.95
N ASP A 509 30.66 -13.93 14.56
CA ASP A 509 31.80 -14.59 15.19
C ASP A 509 32.64 -15.32 14.12
N GLY A 510 33.79 -14.75 13.76
CA GLY A 510 34.63 -15.19 12.65
C GLY A 510 34.72 -14.17 11.51
N ASP A 511 34.96 -14.66 10.30
CA ASP A 511 35.13 -13.82 9.11
C ASP A 511 33.77 -13.27 8.63
N PHE A 512 33.74 -11.99 8.28
CA PHE A 512 32.64 -11.31 7.59
C PHE A 512 33.12 -10.84 6.22
N LEU A 513 32.52 -11.38 5.16
CA LEU A 513 32.90 -11.12 3.78
C LEU A 513 31.67 -10.69 2.98
N GLU A 514 31.67 -9.45 2.48
CA GLU A 514 30.65 -8.95 1.55
C GLU A 514 31.26 -8.76 0.16
N TYR A 515 30.50 -9.05 -0.89
CA TYR A 515 30.94 -8.94 -2.28
C TYR A 515 30.01 -8.02 -3.07
N TYR A 516 30.57 -7.38 -4.10
CA TYR A 516 29.79 -6.80 -5.18
C TYR A 516 29.04 -7.89 -5.95
N ASP A 517 28.05 -7.52 -6.77
CA ASP A 517 27.19 -8.51 -7.44
C ASP A 517 27.96 -9.41 -8.44
N ASN A 518 29.15 -9.02 -8.90
CA ASN A 518 30.04 -9.90 -9.68
C ASN A 518 30.94 -10.83 -8.86
N GLY A 519 30.84 -10.80 -7.52
CA GLY A 519 31.68 -11.60 -6.62
C GLY A 519 33.04 -10.97 -6.28
N ASN A 520 33.33 -9.72 -6.68
CA ASN A 520 34.52 -9.02 -6.19
C ASN A 520 34.33 -8.64 -4.71
N LEU A 521 35.38 -8.80 -3.90
CA LEU A 521 35.36 -8.43 -2.48
C LEU A 521 35.07 -6.93 -2.30
N LYS A 522 34.09 -6.63 -1.46
CA LYS A 522 33.64 -5.27 -1.12
C LYS A 522 33.96 -4.94 0.33
N VAL A 523 33.74 -5.88 1.25
CA VAL A 523 34.04 -5.73 2.67
C VAL A 523 34.72 -6.98 3.19
N GLU A 524 35.76 -6.79 3.99
CA GLU A 524 36.44 -7.84 4.74
C GLU A 524 36.62 -7.39 6.19
N SER A 525 36.17 -8.23 7.11
CA SER A 525 36.26 -7.96 8.54
C SER A 525 36.34 -9.26 9.33
N LYS A 526 36.90 -9.18 10.55
CA LYS A 526 36.92 -10.28 11.52
C LYS A 526 36.25 -9.85 12.80
N TYR A 527 35.42 -10.72 13.37
CA TYR A 527 34.69 -10.47 14.60
C TYR A 527 34.96 -11.56 15.64
N ILE A 528 34.87 -11.18 16.91
CA ILE A 528 34.73 -12.11 18.05
C ILE A 528 33.50 -11.65 18.83
N LYS A 529 32.46 -12.49 18.88
CA LYS A 529 31.22 -12.19 19.63
C LYS A 529 30.69 -10.76 19.37
N GLY A 530 30.46 -10.47 18.09
CA GLY A 530 29.90 -9.20 17.63
C GLY A 530 30.88 -8.02 17.65
N LYS A 531 32.09 -8.20 18.19
CA LYS A 531 33.09 -7.14 18.28
C LYS A 531 34.12 -7.24 17.14
N PRO A 532 34.26 -6.19 16.31
CA PRO A 532 35.22 -6.19 15.21
C PRO A 532 36.67 -6.19 15.72
N LEU A 533 37.54 -6.84 14.96
CA LEU A 533 39.00 -6.86 15.13
C LEU A 533 39.70 -6.08 14.00
N THR A 534 39.17 -6.20 12.79
CA THR A 534 39.62 -5.52 11.58
C THR A 534 38.39 -5.13 10.77
N TYR A 535 38.43 -4.04 10.03
CA TYR A 535 37.37 -3.70 9.08
C TYR A 535 37.97 -2.96 7.90
N THR A 536 37.79 -3.49 6.69
CA THR A 536 38.30 -2.90 5.46
C THR A 536 37.23 -2.99 4.39
N THR A 537 36.93 -1.86 3.76
CA THR A 537 36.11 -1.81 2.54
C THR A 537 36.99 -1.53 1.34
N TYR A 538 36.57 -2.01 0.18
CA TYR A 538 37.29 -1.89 -1.08
C TYR A 538 36.41 -1.21 -2.10
N HIS A 539 37.00 -0.34 -2.90
CA HIS A 539 36.41 0.19 -4.13
C HIS A 539 36.19 -0.95 -5.15
N PRO A 540 35.32 -0.77 -6.17
CA PRO A 540 35.14 -1.76 -7.24
C PRO A 540 36.43 -2.17 -7.97
N ASN A 541 37.42 -1.26 -8.00
CA ASN A 541 38.75 -1.49 -8.56
C ASN A 541 39.73 -2.25 -7.63
N LYS A 542 39.24 -2.75 -6.48
CA LYS A 542 39.97 -3.52 -5.45
C LYS A 542 40.97 -2.72 -4.62
N LYS A 543 41.05 -1.39 -4.77
CA LYS A 543 41.82 -0.54 -3.84
C LYS A 543 41.02 -0.34 -2.55
N VAL A 544 41.72 -0.12 -1.44
CA VAL A 544 41.09 0.17 -0.15
C VAL A 544 40.28 1.47 -0.27
N GLU A 545 39.04 1.43 0.21
CA GLU A 545 38.15 2.58 0.34
C GLU A 545 38.13 3.08 1.78
N ASN A 546 37.96 2.20 2.75
CA ASN A 546 37.98 2.57 4.17
C ASN A 546 38.73 1.50 4.97
N GLN A 547 39.50 1.92 5.95
CA GLN A 547 40.20 1.03 6.88
C GLN A 547 40.03 1.51 8.32
N ILE A 548 39.50 0.63 9.18
CA ILE A 548 39.34 0.91 10.61
C ILE A 548 40.35 0.09 11.41
N THR A 549 41.06 0.77 12.31
CA THR A 549 42.02 0.16 13.24
C THR A 549 41.38 0.00 14.61
N TYR A 550 41.45 -1.21 15.16
CA TYR A 550 40.95 -1.54 16.50
C TYR A 550 42.10 -1.88 17.46
N GLN A 551 41.93 -1.53 18.73
CA GLN A 551 42.76 -1.99 19.84
C GLN A 551 41.85 -2.43 20.98
N ASP A 552 42.01 -3.66 21.47
CA ASP A 552 41.12 -4.26 22.48
C ASP A 552 39.63 -4.18 22.11
N HIS A 553 39.32 -4.41 20.83
CA HIS A 553 37.98 -4.29 20.21
C HIS A 553 37.39 -2.88 20.16
N LYS A 554 38.17 -1.85 20.50
CA LYS A 554 37.73 -0.45 20.46
C LYS A 554 38.33 0.24 19.26
N ILE A 555 37.54 1.07 18.59
CA ILE A 555 38.04 1.87 17.47
C ILE A 555 39.13 2.84 17.96
N VAL A 556 40.25 2.89 17.23
CA VAL A 556 41.35 3.83 17.48
C VAL A 556 41.43 4.85 16.37
N SER A 557 41.26 4.41 15.12
CA SER A 557 41.21 5.31 13.97
C SER A 557 40.41 4.72 12.82
N SER A 558 39.86 5.59 11.98
CA SER A 558 39.22 5.26 10.70
C SER A 558 39.89 6.10 9.61
N GLU A 559 40.24 5.49 8.48
CA GLU A 559 40.93 6.14 7.36
C GLU A 559 40.16 5.89 6.05
N LEU A 560 39.66 6.97 5.45
CA LEU A 560 38.94 6.95 4.17
C LEU A 560 39.90 7.31 3.03
N PHE A 561 39.86 6.54 1.94
CA PHE A 561 40.73 6.67 0.79
C PHE A 561 39.94 6.92 -0.49
N SER A 562 40.48 7.77 -1.36
CA SER A 562 39.96 7.97 -2.71
C SER A 562 40.07 6.70 -3.55
N VAL A 563 39.35 6.65 -4.68
CA VAL A 563 39.46 5.54 -5.65
C VAL A 563 40.88 5.33 -6.18
N ASP A 564 41.76 6.34 -6.04
CA ASP A 564 43.16 6.26 -6.42
C ASP A 564 44.09 5.77 -5.30
N GLY A 565 43.57 5.68 -4.06
CA GLY A 565 44.31 5.25 -2.87
C GLY A 565 44.93 6.39 -2.07
N LYS A 566 44.45 7.63 -2.24
CA LYS A 566 44.92 8.79 -1.46
C LYS A 566 44.04 8.96 -0.21
N LEU A 567 44.65 9.20 0.94
CA LEU A 567 43.92 9.48 2.18
C LEU A 567 43.10 10.77 2.01
N LEU A 568 41.79 10.70 2.27
CA LEU A 568 40.85 11.83 2.21
C LEU A 568 40.44 12.28 3.61
N GLU A 569 40.22 11.33 4.50
CA GLU A 569 39.78 11.60 5.87
C GLU A 569 40.43 10.63 6.86
N LYS A 570 40.79 11.15 8.03
CA LYS A 570 41.27 10.36 9.16
C LYS A 570 40.58 10.79 10.44
N GLU A 571 39.88 9.85 11.06
CA GLU A 571 39.28 10.02 12.38
C GLU A 571 40.15 9.33 13.43
N ASN A 572 40.29 9.94 14.61
CA ASN A 572 41.03 9.40 15.74
C ASN A 572 40.15 9.38 17.00
N TYR A 573 40.22 8.30 17.77
CA TYR A 573 39.33 8.01 18.88
C TYR A 573 40.10 7.81 20.20
N ASP A 574 39.45 8.11 21.34
CA ASP A 574 40.01 7.86 22.67
C ASP A 574 39.73 6.43 23.16
N ALA A 575 40.29 6.06 24.32
CA ALA A 575 40.08 4.73 24.91
C ALA A 575 38.62 4.44 25.33
N LYS A 576 37.73 5.44 25.26
CA LYS A 576 36.28 5.33 25.47
C LYS A 576 35.51 5.44 24.14
N GLU A 577 36.20 5.33 23.00
CA GLU A 577 35.64 5.39 21.65
C GLU A 577 34.96 6.73 21.32
N ASN A 578 35.34 7.78 22.05
CA ASN A 578 34.92 9.11 21.68
C ASN A 578 35.84 9.62 20.57
N LEU A 579 35.26 10.17 19.50
CA LEU A 579 35.99 10.93 18.50
C LEU A 579 36.82 12.03 19.22
N ILE A 580 38.09 12.14 18.88
CA ILE A 580 39.05 13.15 19.36
C ILE A 580 39.32 14.16 18.24
N SER A 581 39.54 13.66 17.03
CA SER A 581 39.74 14.49 15.86
C SER A 581 39.23 13.84 14.58
N ALA A 582 38.71 14.66 13.68
CA ALA A 582 38.47 14.31 12.29
C ALA A 582 39.34 15.22 11.42
N GLU A 583 40.21 14.63 10.61
CA GLU A 583 41.22 15.29 9.79
C GLU A 583 40.89 15.11 8.31
N SER A 584 40.84 16.19 7.55
CA SER A 584 40.56 16.13 6.11
C SER A 584 41.79 16.54 5.29
N PHE A 585 42.04 15.78 4.22
CA PHE A 585 43.21 15.89 3.37
C PHE A 585 42.80 16.21 1.94
N ASP A 586 43.60 17.03 1.26
CA ASP A 586 43.48 17.21 -0.18
C ASP A 586 44.26 16.13 -0.95
N GLU A 587 44.16 16.15 -2.27
CA GLU A 587 44.82 15.18 -3.14
C GLU A 587 46.36 15.23 -3.18
N SER A 588 46.97 16.26 -2.59
CA SER A 588 48.42 16.31 -2.38
C SER A 588 48.84 15.66 -1.06
N GLY A 589 47.87 15.22 -0.24
CA GLY A 589 48.07 14.76 1.12
C GLY A 589 48.22 15.91 2.12
N HIS A 590 47.93 17.15 1.72
CA HIS A 590 47.96 18.29 2.62
C HIS A 590 46.70 18.31 3.48
N LYS A 591 46.89 18.32 4.80
CA LYS A 591 45.80 18.42 5.78
C LYS A 591 45.31 19.86 5.83
N TYR A 592 44.11 20.10 5.33
CA TYR A 592 43.54 21.45 5.28
C TYR A 592 42.53 21.72 6.41
N GLN A 593 42.09 20.68 7.12
CA GLN A 593 41.07 20.83 8.15
C GLN A 593 41.23 19.81 9.27
N THR A 594 40.97 20.26 10.50
CA THR A 594 40.85 19.38 11.67
C THR A 594 39.73 19.88 12.58
N HIS A 595 38.76 19.02 12.82
CA HIS A 595 37.78 19.20 13.89
C HIS A 595 38.27 18.52 15.16
N PHE A 596 38.16 19.19 16.30
CA PHE A 596 38.55 18.66 17.59
C PHE A 596 37.32 18.41 18.46
N PHE A 597 37.38 17.30 19.19
CA PHE A 597 36.31 16.81 20.05
C PHE A 597 36.87 16.51 21.44
N LYS A 598 36.12 16.86 22.49
CA LYS A 598 36.47 16.60 23.89
C LYS A 598 35.39 15.74 24.53
N ASN A 599 35.72 14.52 24.92
CA ASN A 599 34.75 13.50 25.35
C ASN A 599 33.64 13.30 24.29
N GLY A 600 34.01 13.28 23.01
CA GLY A 600 33.10 13.03 21.88
C GLY A 600 32.27 14.24 21.46
N LYS A 601 32.43 15.37 22.15
CA LYS A 601 31.67 16.60 21.93
C LYS A 601 32.50 17.59 21.14
N TYR A 602 31.92 18.20 20.10
CA TYR A 602 32.58 19.25 19.32
C TYR A 602 33.17 20.33 20.24
N SER A 603 34.44 20.68 20.02
CA SER A 603 35.18 21.66 20.81
C SER A 603 35.56 22.87 19.97
N ASN A 604 36.27 22.66 18.87
CA ASN A 604 36.79 23.72 18.03
C ASN A 604 37.25 23.14 16.69
N SER A 605 37.54 24.02 15.74
CA SER A 605 38.08 23.63 14.44
C SER A 605 39.31 24.46 14.08
N GLU A 606 40.25 23.85 13.38
CA GLU A 606 41.38 24.51 12.74
C GLU A 606 41.34 24.26 11.24
N PHE A 607 41.49 25.32 10.46
CA PHE A 607 41.47 25.28 8.99
C PHE A 607 42.77 25.88 8.44
N GLN A 608 43.40 25.19 7.51
CA GLN A 608 44.65 25.56 6.86
C GLN A 608 44.54 25.34 5.34
N PHE A 609 43.86 26.27 4.66
CA PHE A 609 43.75 26.23 3.21
C PHE A 609 45.06 26.66 2.54
N THR A 610 45.29 26.19 1.31
CA THR A 610 46.50 26.50 0.52
C THR A 610 46.68 28.02 0.39
N ASN A 611 47.82 28.53 0.86
CA ASN A 611 48.17 29.96 0.89
C ASN A 611 47.27 30.88 1.75
N ALA A 612 46.50 30.32 2.71
CA ALA A 612 45.70 31.08 3.66
C ALA A 612 46.28 30.98 5.09
N PRO A 613 46.07 32.00 5.96
CA PRO A 613 46.41 31.88 7.38
C PRO A 613 45.54 30.82 8.05
N VAL A 614 46.07 30.18 9.11
CA VAL A 614 45.30 29.21 9.90
C VAL A 614 44.12 29.92 10.57
N LEU A 615 42.90 29.53 10.20
CA LEU A 615 41.68 30.00 10.83
C LEU A 615 41.33 29.07 11.98
N LYS A 616 40.97 29.65 13.14
CA LYS A 616 40.53 28.88 14.31
C LYS A 616 39.10 29.28 14.67
N ASN A 617 38.17 28.34 14.54
CA ASN A 617 36.85 28.51 15.14
C ASN A 617 36.92 27.99 16.58
N LYS A 618 36.92 28.93 17.55
CA LYS A 618 36.94 28.63 18.99
C LYS A 618 35.54 28.60 19.62
N ASP A 619 34.50 28.89 18.84
CA ASP A 619 33.12 28.86 19.31
C ASP A 619 32.65 27.40 19.38
N LYS A 620 32.31 26.95 20.60
CA LYS A 620 31.83 25.59 20.86
C LYS A 620 30.39 25.37 20.42
N THR A 621 29.68 26.45 20.12
CA THR A 621 28.26 26.45 19.73
C THR A 621 28.06 26.55 18.24
N GLN A 622 29.05 27.03 17.47
CA GLN A 622 28.95 27.19 16.02
C GLN A 622 29.85 26.20 15.29
N TYR A 623 29.25 25.41 14.40
CA TYR A 623 29.92 24.45 13.55
C TYR A 623 30.01 24.96 12.12
N GLN A 624 31.17 24.79 11.48
CA GLN A 624 31.39 25.09 10.07
C GLN A 624 32.33 24.05 9.50
N ASN A 625 31.99 23.52 8.33
CA ASN A 625 32.77 22.56 7.57
C ASN A 625 33.08 23.12 6.19
N TYR A 626 34.30 22.95 5.71
CA TYR A 626 34.76 23.46 4.42
C TYR A 626 35.33 22.32 3.55
N ASN A 627 35.28 22.48 2.24
CA ASN A 627 36.04 21.59 1.35
C ASN A 627 37.50 22.04 1.21
N ALA A 628 38.32 21.27 0.49
CA ALA A 628 39.73 21.54 0.27
C ALA A 628 40.01 22.92 -0.38
N LEU A 629 39.01 23.52 -1.02
CA LEU A 629 39.09 24.82 -1.68
C LEU A 629 38.66 25.99 -0.77
N GLY A 630 38.20 25.71 0.44
CA GLY A 630 37.72 26.72 1.39
C GLY A 630 36.27 27.16 1.16
N ASN A 631 35.48 26.44 0.36
CA ASN A 631 34.04 26.68 0.26
C ASN A 631 33.34 26.07 1.48
N LEU A 632 32.40 26.79 2.09
CA LEU A 632 31.56 26.28 3.17
C LEU A 632 30.63 25.20 2.63
N ILE A 633 30.69 24.00 3.19
CA ILE A 633 29.89 22.82 2.78
C ILE A 633 28.90 22.36 3.86
N ALA A 634 29.08 22.77 5.12
CA ALA A 634 28.05 22.64 6.15
C ALA A 634 28.20 23.69 7.25
N GLU A 635 27.09 24.12 7.84
CA GLU A 635 27.07 24.95 9.05
C GLU A 635 25.86 24.63 9.94
N GLY A 636 26.00 24.89 11.23
CA GLY A 636 24.92 24.68 12.19
C GLY A 636 25.34 25.02 13.62
N SER A 637 24.42 24.81 14.55
CA SER A 637 24.65 25.11 15.97
C SER A 637 24.56 23.88 16.86
N PHE A 638 25.33 23.90 17.95
CA PHE A 638 25.29 22.92 19.02
C PHE A 638 24.84 23.57 20.35
N GLU A 639 23.91 22.92 21.05
CA GLU A 639 23.59 23.22 22.45
C GLU A 639 23.82 21.97 23.31
N LYS A 640 24.55 22.11 24.42
CA LYS A 640 24.98 20.97 25.28
C LYS A 640 25.64 19.82 24.50
N SER A 641 26.21 20.15 23.34
CA SER A 641 26.86 19.24 22.38
C SER A 641 25.91 18.30 21.63
N LYS A 642 24.65 18.69 21.49
CA LYS A 642 23.67 18.12 20.55
C LYS A 642 23.42 19.14 19.44
N PRO A 643 23.27 18.72 18.17
CA PRO A 643 22.89 19.64 17.10
C PRO A 643 21.50 20.21 17.44
N VAL A 644 21.32 21.52 17.27
CA VAL A 644 20.04 22.17 17.53
C VAL A 644 19.71 23.15 16.43
N GLY A 645 18.42 23.40 16.19
CA GLY A 645 17.96 24.36 15.21
C GLY A 645 18.24 23.91 13.78
N GLU A 646 18.45 24.87 12.88
CA GLU A 646 18.65 24.62 11.45
C GLU A 646 20.14 24.41 11.13
N TRP A 647 20.44 23.33 10.42
CA TRP A 647 21.74 23.03 9.82
C TRP A 647 21.63 23.17 8.31
N ASN A 648 22.54 23.92 7.71
CA ASN A 648 22.62 24.12 6.27
C ASN A 648 23.74 23.26 5.70
N TYR A 649 23.45 22.55 4.61
CA TYR A 649 24.43 21.76 3.85
C TYR A 649 24.51 22.31 2.44
N TYR A 650 25.72 22.46 1.93
CA TYR A 650 25.99 23.01 0.61
C TYR A 650 26.72 21.99 -0.25
N ASP A 651 26.62 22.13 -1.57
CA ASP A 651 27.49 21.41 -2.49
C ASP A 651 28.92 21.97 -2.48
N GLU A 652 29.81 21.32 -3.22
CA GLU A 652 31.23 21.70 -3.32
C GLU A 652 31.46 23.13 -3.86
N LEU A 653 30.46 23.76 -4.46
CA LEU A 653 30.49 25.13 -4.98
C LEU A 653 29.88 26.16 -4.00
N GLY A 654 29.32 25.70 -2.87
CA GLY A 654 28.64 26.51 -1.86
C GLY A 654 27.17 26.80 -2.16
N TYR A 655 26.51 26.03 -3.05
CA TYR A 655 25.05 26.12 -3.22
C TYR A 655 24.34 25.30 -2.16
N LEU A 656 23.33 25.89 -1.51
CA LEU A 656 22.53 25.19 -0.50
C LEU A 656 21.86 23.95 -1.13
N LYS A 657 22.21 22.78 -0.62
CA LYS A 657 21.67 21.47 -1.03
C LYS A 657 20.57 21.00 -0.11
N SER A 658 20.71 21.24 1.20
CA SER A 658 19.65 20.87 2.14
C SER A 658 19.71 21.67 3.43
N LYS A 659 18.57 21.69 4.10
CA LYS A 659 18.37 22.19 5.46
C LYS A 659 17.85 21.06 6.31
N THR A 660 18.49 20.84 7.45
CA THR A 660 18.04 19.87 8.45
C THR A 660 17.68 20.61 9.72
N THR A 661 16.48 20.39 10.25
CA THR A 661 16.05 20.95 11.53
C THR A 661 16.14 19.90 12.62
N PHE A 662 16.81 20.24 13.72
CA PHE A 662 16.93 19.43 14.93
C PHE A 662 16.15 20.03 16.10
N ASP A 663 15.61 19.19 16.97
CA ASP A 663 15.09 19.61 18.27
C ASP A 663 16.22 19.89 19.28
N ASN A 664 15.85 20.29 20.50
CA ASN A 664 16.82 20.56 21.58
C ASN A 664 17.53 19.31 22.09
N ASP A 665 17.04 18.13 21.72
CA ASP A 665 17.60 16.83 22.06
C ASP A 665 18.49 16.24 20.98
N GLY A 666 18.66 16.93 19.85
CA GLY A 666 19.47 16.50 18.72
C GLY A 666 18.77 15.52 17.80
N ASN A 667 17.45 15.37 17.93
CA ASN A 667 16.68 14.52 17.02
C ASN A 667 16.31 15.27 15.75
N TYR A 668 16.32 14.56 14.62
CA TYR A 668 15.80 15.07 13.36
C TYR A 668 14.31 15.40 13.51
N LEU A 669 13.92 16.58 13.04
CA LEU A 669 12.53 17.00 12.90
C LEU A 669 12.11 17.02 11.42
N LYS A 670 12.98 17.55 10.56
CA LYS A 670 12.66 17.81 9.16
C LYS A 670 13.92 17.94 8.31
N VAL A 671 13.87 17.47 7.07
CA VAL A 671 14.86 17.76 6.03
C VAL A 671 14.16 18.38 4.83
N GLU A 672 14.71 19.46 4.30
CA GLU A 672 14.32 20.08 3.03
C GLU A 672 15.53 20.14 2.12
N ALA A 673 15.45 19.54 0.94
CA ALA A 673 16.49 19.54 -0.06
C ALA A 673 16.18 20.51 -1.22
N PHE A 674 17.23 21.01 -1.86
CA PHE A 674 17.17 22.02 -2.91
C PHE A 674 18.10 21.67 -4.07
N LEU A 675 17.64 22.02 -5.27
CA LEU A 675 18.43 22.04 -6.49
C LEU A 675 19.35 23.27 -6.50
N ASN A 676 20.41 23.24 -7.32
CA ASN A 676 21.41 24.33 -7.39
C ASN A 676 20.81 25.69 -7.85
N ASN A 677 19.63 25.69 -8.45
CA ASN A 677 18.88 26.89 -8.82
C ASN A 677 17.96 27.41 -7.69
N GLY A 678 17.98 26.78 -6.51
CA GLY A 678 17.17 27.12 -5.33
C GLY A 678 15.75 26.53 -5.32
N GLN A 679 15.36 25.76 -6.34
CA GLN A 679 14.08 25.04 -6.35
C GLN A 679 14.09 23.89 -5.34
N LYS A 680 12.93 23.55 -4.79
CA LYS A 680 12.79 22.39 -3.89
C LYS A 680 13.07 21.09 -4.65
N ASP A 681 13.73 20.16 -3.97
CA ASP A 681 14.04 18.82 -4.47
C ASP A 681 13.19 17.77 -3.73
N TYR A 682 13.31 17.67 -2.41
CA TYR A 682 12.40 16.85 -1.59
C TYR A 682 12.22 17.43 -0.19
N LYS A 683 11.18 16.95 0.51
CA LYS A 683 10.89 17.29 1.90
C LYS A 683 10.45 16.03 2.64
N ILE A 684 10.96 15.87 3.86
CA ILE A 684 10.61 14.75 4.74
C ILE A 684 10.61 15.18 6.20
N SER A 685 9.68 14.62 6.98
CA SER A 685 9.59 14.82 8.44
C SER A 685 10.05 13.57 9.18
N TYR A 686 10.48 13.77 10.42
CA TYR A 686 10.98 12.73 11.30
C TYR A 686 10.27 12.77 12.65
N LYS A 687 10.16 11.60 13.26
CA LYS A 687 9.79 11.44 14.68
C LYS A 687 10.76 10.45 15.29
N GLU A 688 11.44 10.85 16.37
CA GLU A 688 12.42 10.01 17.06
C GLU A 688 13.51 9.46 16.11
N ASN A 689 13.97 10.30 15.17
CA ASN A 689 14.97 9.97 14.15
C ASN A 689 14.54 8.94 13.09
N LEU A 690 13.28 8.51 13.08
CA LEU A 690 12.68 7.69 12.03
C LEU A 690 11.84 8.55 11.09
N TYR A 691 11.78 8.16 9.81
CA TYR A 691 10.86 8.78 8.85
C TYR A 691 9.43 8.68 9.36
N ASN A 692 8.70 9.79 9.35
CA ASN A 692 7.33 9.80 9.86
C ASN A 692 6.48 10.86 9.15
N GLY A 693 5.32 10.46 8.66
CA GLY A 693 4.39 11.30 7.93
C GLY A 693 4.66 11.33 6.43
N LEU A 694 4.32 12.47 5.81
CA LEU A 694 4.35 12.64 4.37
C LEU A 694 5.77 12.99 3.87
N PHE A 695 6.26 12.17 2.94
CA PHE A 695 7.39 12.50 2.07
C PHE A 695 6.88 13.13 0.78
N GLU A 696 7.52 14.22 0.36
CA GLU A 696 7.18 14.96 -0.86
C GLU A 696 8.43 15.14 -1.72
N ASP A 697 8.45 14.59 -2.93
CA ASP A 697 9.45 14.87 -3.97
C ASP A 697 8.96 15.98 -4.88
N PHE A 698 9.84 16.87 -5.33
CA PHE A 698 9.51 18.04 -6.12
C PHE A 698 10.28 18.06 -7.44
N TRP A 699 9.58 18.47 -8.49
CA TRP A 699 10.19 18.85 -9.76
C TRP A 699 9.60 20.20 -10.20
N ASN A 700 10.46 21.17 -10.52
CA ASN A 700 10.04 22.53 -10.88
C ASN A 700 9.10 23.18 -9.84
N ASN A 701 9.37 22.96 -8.55
CA ASN A 701 8.54 23.39 -7.41
C ASN A 701 7.10 22.82 -7.40
N LYS A 702 6.82 21.76 -8.18
CA LYS A 702 5.58 20.99 -8.12
C LYS A 702 5.87 19.62 -7.54
N ILE A 703 4.90 19.01 -6.87
CA ILE A 703 5.05 17.66 -6.33
C ILE A 703 5.15 16.66 -7.48
N LYS A 704 6.22 15.87 -7.50
CA LYS A 704 6.47 14.79 -8.44
C LYS A 704 5.97 13.45 -7.91
N TYR A 705 6.15 13.17 -6.63
CA TYR A 705 5.44 12.08 -5.97
C TYR A 705 5.37 12.26 -4.46
N THR A 706 4.45 11.53 -3.84
CA THR A 706 4.26 11.48 -2.39
C THR A 706 4.30 10.04 -1.88
N GLN A 707 4.77 9.88 -0.64
CA GLN A 707 4.78 8.62 0.09
C GLN A 707 4.45 8.89 1.56
N TYR A 708 3.84 7.91 2.23
CA TYR A 708 3.60 7.97 3.67
C TYR A 708 4.51 7.00 4.42
N TYR A 709 5.09 7.52 5.50
CA TYR A 709 5.95 6.77 6.41
C TYR A 709 5.35 6.72 7.81
N ASP A 710 5.46 5.57 8.45
CA ASP A 710 5.22 5.40 9.88
C ASP A 710 6.40 4.69 10.56
N GLU A 711 6.22 4.22 11.80
CA GLU A 711 7.26 3.52 12.56
C GLU A 711 7.77 2.22 11.89
N ASN A 712 7.00 1.65 10.95
CA ASN A 712 7.34 0.46 10.20
C ASN A 712 7.98 0.75 8.83
N GLY A 713 8.20 2.04 8.49
CA GLY A 713 8.71 2.48 7.19
C GLY A 713 7.58 2.94 6.26
N LEU A 714 7.66 2.59 4.98
CA LEU A 714 6.61 2.91 4.00
C LEU A 714 5.32 2.19 4.34
N ASN A 715 4.29 2.95 4.68
CA ASN A 715 2.98 2.41 5.01
C ASN A 715 1.89 3.44 4.64
N GLY A 716 1.06 3.10 3.66
CA GLY A 716 0.08 3.99 3.08
C GLY A 716 0.30 4.23 1.58
N PRO A 717 -0.39 5.23 1.01
CA PRO A 717 -0.41 5.43 -0.44
C PRO A 717 0.89 6.04 -0.97
N GLU A 718 1.24 5.64 -2.18
CA GLU A 718 2.24 6.31 -3.02
C GLU A 718 1.55 6.85 -4.28
N ILE A 719 1.70 8.15 -4.53
CA ILE A 719 1.13 8.81 -5.71
C ILE A 719 2.25 9.48 -6.49
N LEU A 720 2.45 9.07 -7.75
CA LEU A 720 3.35 9.74 -8.68
C LEU A 720 2.53 10.65 -9.60
N TYR A 721 3.11 11.79 -9.98
CA TYR A 721 2.50 12.80 -10.82
C TYR A 721 3.37 13.06 -12.05
N TYR A 722 2.70 13.38 -13.16
CA TYR A 722 3.30 14.08 -14.29
C TYR A 722 3.70 15.50 -13.89
N ASP A 723 4.63 16.13 -14.60
CA ASP A 723 5.07 17.52 -14.35
C ASP A 723 3.92 18.55 -14.52
N ASN A 724 2.88 18.17 -15.25
CA ASN A 724 1.63 18.94 -15.35
C ASN A 724 0.73 18.85 -14.09
N GLY A 725 1.09 18.03 -13.09
CA GLY A 725 0.39 17.85 -11.82
C GLY A 725 -0.71 16.79 -11.82
N LYS A 726 -0.93 16.11 -12.95
CA LYS A 726 -1.89 15.01 -13.05
C LYS A 726 -1.28 13.71 -12.51
N VAL A 727 -2.12 12.83 -11.95
CA VAL A 727 -1.69 11.55 -11.39
C VAL A 727 -1.19 10.62 -12.50
N TYR A 728 0.06 10.18 -12.39
CA TYR A 728 0.67 9.13 -13.21
C TYR A 728 0.38 7.74 -12.64
N THR A 729 0.70 7.53 -11.37
CA THR A 729 0.39 6.26 -10.68
C THR A 729 -0.17 6.47 -9.30
N ASN A 730 -1.02 5.53 -8.87
CA ASN A 730 -1.48 5.41 -7.50
C ASN A 730 -1.23 3.97 -7.04
N SER A 731 -0.65 3.80 -5.87
CA SER A 731 -0.34 2.49 -5.30
C SER A 731 -0.30 2.54 -3.77
N PHE A 732 -0.13 1.39 -3.11
CA PHE A 732 -0.24 1.29 -1.67
C PHE A 732 0.85 0.38 -1.08
N TYR A 733 1.51 0.87 -0.04
CA TYR A 733 2.50 0.11 0.72
C TYR A 733 1.94 -0.35 2.05
N VAL A 734 2.29 -1.57 2.45
CA VAL A 734 2.10 -2.12 3.80
C VAL A 734 3.45 -2.63 4.28
N ASN A 735 4.01 -1.99 5.32
CA ASN A 735 5.30 -2.38 5.91
C ASN A 735 6.43 -2.53 4.87
N ASN A 736 6.61 -1.52 4.01
CA ASN A 736 7.56 -1.48 2.89
C ASN A 736 7.28 -2.43 1.73
N ASN A 737 6.17 -3.17 1.74
CA ASN A 737 5.77 -4.01 0.61
C ASN A 737 4.66 -3.33 -0.18
N LEU A 738 4.81 -3.28 -1.50
CA LEU A 738 3.77 -2.89 -2.41
C LEU A 738 2.68 -3.98 -2.45
N GLU A 739 1.46 -3.61 -2.08
CA GLU A 739 0.31 -4.52 -1.91
C GLU A 739 -0.92 -3.97 -2.66
N ASN A 740 -1.94 -4.81 -2.83
CA ASN A 740 -3.25 -4.46 -3.36
C ASN A 740 -3.21 -4.03 -4.85
N GLU A 741 -3.86 -2.91 -5.19
CA GLU A 741 -3.99 -2.46 -6.57
C GLU A 741 -3.05 -1.29 -6.86
N LYS A 742 -2.36 -1.34 -8.01
CA LYS A 742 -1.61 -0.21 -8.58
C LYS A 742 -2.26 0.25 -9.87
N TYR A 743 -2.58 1.53 -9.93
CA TYR A 743 -3.21 2.18 -11.07
C TYR A 743 -2.17 3.01 -11.83
N ILE A 744 -2.15 2.89 -13.16
CA ILE A 744 -1.25 3.62 -14.05
C ILE A 744 -2.09 4.35 -15.11
N TYR A 745 -1.91 5.65 -15.22
CA TYR A 745 -2.66 6.54 -16.09
C TYR A 745 -1.76 7.16 -17.16
N THR A 746 -2.32 7.40 -18.35
CA THR A 746 -1.72 8.25 -19.40
C THR A 746 -1.70 9.73 -18.94
N GLN A 747 -0.87 10.58 -19.53
CA GLN A 747 -0.85 12.04 -19.27
C GLN A 747 -2.21 12.74 -19.52
N ASN A 748 -3.11 12.10 -20.28
CA ASN A 748 -4.50 12.53 -20.50
C ASN A 748 -5.52 12.00 -19.45
N GLN A 749 -5.07 11.39 -18.35
CA GLN A 749 -5.90 10.76 -17.30
C GLN A 749 -6.78 9.59 -17.73
N LYS A 750 -6.47 8.91 -18.84
CA LYS A 750 -7.04 7.59 -19.11
C LYS A 750 -6.31 6.53 -18.31
N LEU A 751 -7.05 5.60 -17.71
CA LEU A 751 -6.48 4.42 -17.07
C LEU A 751 -5.84 3.57 -18.17
N TYR A 752 -4.54 3.31 -18.06
CA TYR A 752 -3.78 2.48 -19.00
C TYR A 752 -3.66 1.05 -18.48
N ARG A 753 -3.23 0.89 -17.23
CA ARG A 753 -2.97 -0.41 -16.62
C ARG A 753 -3.40 -0.42 -15.15
N LYS A 754 -3.97 -1.53 -14.69
CA LYS A 754 -4.16 -1.85 -13.27
C LYS A 754 -3.40 -3.13 -12.95
N ASP A 755 -2.53 -3.10 -11.95
CA ASP A 755 -1.83 -4.29 -11.45
C ASP A 755 -2.42 -4.71 -10.10
N ILE A 756 -2.56 -6.02 -9.90
CA ILE A 756 -2.84 -6.63 -8.59
C ILE A 756 -1.50 -7.13 -8.03
N LEU A 757 -1.17 -6.74 -6.81
CA LEU A 757 0.13 -6.94 -6.17
C LEU A 757 -0.02 -7.67 -4.84
N SER A 758 0.92 -8.57 -4.56
CA SER A 758 1.06 -9.23 -3.27
C SER A 758 2.54 -9.37 -2.92
N THR A 759 2.99 -8.81 -1.81
CA THR A 759 4.38 -8.85 -1.33
C THR A 759 5.41 -8.39 -2.39
N ASN A 760 5.15 -7.25 -3.04
CA ASN A 760 5.91 -6.70 -4.18
C ASN A 760 5.84 -7.51 -5.49
N LEU A 761 5.09 -8.61 -5.55
CA LEU A 761 4.96 -9.44 -6.75
C LEU A 761 3.66 -9.11 -7.50
N THR A 762 3.75 -8.95 -8.81
CA THR A 762 2.56 -8.76 -9.66
C THR A 762 1.83 -10.09 -9.84
N MET A 763 0.59 -10.14 -9.36
CA MET A 763 -0.32 -11.28 -9.47
C MET A 763 -1.11 -11.25 -10.77
N ALA A 764 -1.58 -10.06 -11.18
CA ALA A 764 -2.33 -9.85 -12.41
C ALA A 764 -2.08 -8.45 -12.98
N SER A 765 -2.23 -8.27 -14.28
CA SER A 765 -2.29 -6.95 -14.94
C SER A 765 -3.48 -6.87 -15.89
N THR A 766 -4.28 -5.81 -15.77
CA THR A 766 -5.38 -5.48 -16.70
C THR A 766 -5.01 -4.25 -17.53
N PHE A 767 -5.15 -4.33 -18.85
CA PHE A 767 -4.86 -3.25 -19.80
C PHE A 767 -6.15 -2.65 -20.36
N TYR A 768 -6.28 -1.32 -20.31
CA TYR A 768 -7.55 -0.61 -20.54
C TYR A 768 -7.60 0.22 -21.83
N LEU A 769 -6.48 0.41 -22.54
CA LEU A 769 -6.45 1.12 -23.84
C LEU A 769 -6.78 0.20 -25.03
N LEU A 770 -7.61 -0.81 -24.79
CA LEU A 770 -8.14 -1.76 -25.77
C LEU A 770 -9.66 -1.60 -25.83
N ASP A 771 -10.29 -1.98 -26.95
CA ASP A 771 -11.76 -1.95 -27.08
C ASP A 771 -12.45 -2.77 -25.98
N THR A 772 -11.80 -3.82 -25.50
CA THR A 772 -12.19 -4.59 -24.32
C THR A 772 -10.94 -4.81 -23.45
N PRO A 773 -10.98 -4.45 -22.15
CA PRO A 773 -9.84 -4.67 -21.28
C PRO A 773 -9.43 -6.14 -21.22
N ILE A 774 -8.12 -6.40 -21.23
CA ILE A 774 -7.55 -7.76 -21.14
C ILE A 774 -6.78 -7.89 -19.83
N THR A 775 -7.07 -8.94 -19.07
CA THR A 775 -6.32 -9.32 -17.86
C THR A 775 -5.37 -10.47 -18.14
N PHE A 776 -4.13 -10.36 -17.67
CA PHE A 776 -3.15 -11.43 -17.67
C PHE A 776 -2.76 -11.79 -16.22
N GLU A 777 -3.14 -12.99 -15.78
CA GLU A 777 -2.73 -13.58 -14.50
C GLU A 777 -1.30 -14.10 -14.59
N TYR A 778 -0.41 -13.76 -13.67
CA TYR A 778 0.99 -14.21 -13.67
C TYR A 778 1.20 -15.49 -12.86
N ALA A 779 0.37 -15.71 -11.84
CA ALA A 779 0.50 -16.85 -10.94
C ALA A 779 0.63 -18.19 -11.70
N ASP A 780 1.58 -19.02 -11.25
CA ASP A 780 1.84 -20.38 -11.71
C ASP A 780 2.26 -20.53 -13.20
N LYS A 781 2.45 -19.40 -13.91
CA LYS A 781 2.89 -19.41 -15.31
C LYS A 781 4.39 -19.61 -15.47
N ASN A 782 4.73 -20.46 -16.44
CA ASN A 782 6.09 -20.78 -16.86
C ASN A 782 6.17 -20.81 -18.39
N GLY A 783 7.26 -20.31 -18.98
CA GLY A 783 7.47 -20.27 -20.42
C GLY A 783 7.21 -18.91 -21.05
N LYS A 784 7.02 -18.89 -22.38
CA LYS A 784 6.93 -17.68 -23.19
C LYS A 784 5.47 -17.27 -23.44
N PHE A 785 5.18 -15.99 -23.24
CA PHE A 785 3.85 -15.41 -23.40
C PHE A 785 3.88 -14.14 -24.24
N THR A 786 2.75 -13.82 -24.88
CA THR A 786 2.55 -12.56 -25.61
C THR A 786 1.22 -11.95 -25.18
N ILE A 787 1.24 -10.67 -24.83
CA ILE A 787 0.06 -9.88 -24.47
C ILE A 787 -0.05 -8.65 -25.37
N LYS A 788 -1.27 -8.15 -25.57
CA LYS A 788 -1.50 -6.83 -26.17
C LYS A 788 -1.70 -5.80 -25.06
N GLU A 789 -0.94 -4.70 -25.12
CA GLU A 789 -1.10 -3.59 -24.19
C GLU A 789 -2.02 -2.50 -24.75
N THR A 790 -2.00 -2.32 -26.08
CA THR A 790 -2.88 -1.45 -26.86
C THR A 790 -3.22 -2.12 -28.18
N SER A 791 -4.05 -1.48 -29.02
CA SER A 791 -4.32 -1.94 -30.39
C SER A 791 -3.06 -2.00 -31.26
N ALA A 792 -2.05 -1.15 -30.98
CA ALA A 792 -0.79 -1.09 -31.70
C ALA A 792 0.34 -1.90 -31.03
N ILE A 793 0.33 -2.03 -29.71
CA ILE A 793 1.45 -2.58 -28.93
C ILE A 793 1.19 -4.03 -28.50
N SER A 794 2.18 -4.89 -28.74
CA SER A 794 2.29 -6.20 -28.12
C SER A 794 3.59 -6.36 -27.34
N LYS A 795 3.56 -7.11 -26.24
CA LYS A 795 4.73 -7.45 -25.44
C LYS A 795 4.86 -8.96 -25.36
N THR A 796 6.02 -9.48 -25.73
CA THR A 796 6.40 -10.89 -25.59
C THR A 796 7.44 -11.03 -24.48
N PHE A 797 7.29 -11.99 -23.58
CA PHE A 797 8.17 -12.17 -22.43
C PHE A 797 8.18 -13.61 -21.93
N GLU A 798 9.20 -13.97 -21.16
CA GLU A 798 9.33 -15.27 -20.51
C GLU A 798 9.09 -15.18 -19.01
N LEU A 799 8.38 -16.17 -18.47
CA LEU A 799 8.08 -16.31 -17.05
C LEU A 799 8.67 -17.60 -16.49
N LYS A 800 9.07 -17.55 -15.23
CA LYS A 800 9.33 -18.70 -14.38
C LYS A 800 8.69 -18.46 -13.02
N ASN A 801 7.81 -19.38 -12.59
CA ASN A 801 7.02 -19.25 -11.35
C ASN A 801 6.28 -17.90 -11.21
N GLY A 802 5.74 -17.42 -12.34
CA GLY A 802 5.03 -16.15 -12.45
C GLY A 802 5.88 -14.88 -12.44
N GLN A 803 7.22 -15.00 -12.47
CA GLN A 803 8.13 -13.86 -12.50
C GLN A 803 8.85 -13.76 -13.84
N LEU A 804 9.17 -12.53 -14.27
CA LEU A 804 9.97 -12.32 -15.49
C LEU A 804 11.33 -12.99 -15.34
N HIS A 805 11.63 -13.94 -16.23
CA HIS A 805 12.87 -14.70 -16.24
C HIS A 805 13.18 -15.10 -17.69
N GLY A 806 14.09 -14.36 -18.32
CA GLY A 806 14.42 -14.46 -19.73
C GLY A 806 14.12 -13.17 -20.53
N PRO A 807 14.14 -13.24 -21.87
CA PRO A 807 13.98 -12.10 -22.74
C PRO A 807 12.56 -11.51 -22.70
N SER A 808 12.48 -10.19 -22.81
CA SER A 808 11.25 -9.43 -23.05
C SER A 808 11.40 -8.53 -24.26
N THR A 809 10.35 -8.38 -25.06
CA THR A 809 10.37 -7.56 -26.28
C THR A 809 9.01 -6.91 -26.47
N LYS A 810 8.98 -5.58 -26.54
CA LYS A 810 7.79 -4.79 -26.89
C LYS A 810 7.87 -4.40 -28.37
N GLN A 811 6.77 -4.60 -29.09
CA GLN A 811 6.69 -4.36 -30.54
C GLN A 811 5.42 -3.61 -30.90
N ALA A 812 5.51 -2.82 -31.97
CA ALA A 812 4.36 -2.23 -32.64
C ALA A 812 4.35 -2.66 -34.11
N GLY A 813 3.47 -3.60 -34.46
CA GLY A 813 3.57 -4.32 -35.73
C GLY A 813 4.91 -5.06 -35.84
N SER A 814 5.69 -4.80 -36.90
CA SER A 814 7.04 -5.36 -37.06
C SER A 814 8.16 -4.54 -36.41
N LEU A 815 7.86 -3.33 -35.93
CA LEU A 815 8.82 -2.46 -35.25
C LEU A 815 9.06 -2.96 -33.83
N VAL A 816 10.33 -3.20 -33.47
CA VAL A 816 10.71 -3.49 -32.09
C VAL A 816 10.95 -2.18 -31.36
N LEU A 817 10.16 -1.89 -30.32
CA LEU A 817 10.28 -0.68 -29.51
C LEU A 817 11.31 -0.83 -28.39
N ASN A 818 11.31 -1.97 -27.70
CA ASN A 818 12.35 -2.28 -26.72
C ASN A 818 12.68 -3.78 -26.67
N LYS A 819 13.88 -4.08 -26.20
CA LYS A 819 14.34 -5.42 -25.83
C LYS A 819 14.99 -5.36 -24.46
N GLU A 820 14.60 -6.28 -23.60
CA GLU A 820 15.05 -6.39 -22.21
C GLU A 820 15.29 -7.86 -21.89
N ASN A 821 15.97 -8.13 -20.78
CA ASN A 821 16.15 -9.48 -20.28
C ASN A 821 16.11 -9.45 -18.75
N TYR A 822 15.50 -10.46 -18.14
CA TYR A 822 15.23 -10.49 -16.71
C TYR A 822 15.76 -11.77 -16.08
N VAL A 823 16.15 -11.68 -14.82
CA VAL A 823 16.39 -12.83 -13.93
C VAL A 823 15.69 -12.53 -12.62
N ASN A 824 14.72 -13.36 -12.22
CA ASN A 824 13.94 -13.19 -11.00
C ASN A 824 13.28 -11.80 -10.88
N ASN A 825 12.64 -11.35 -11.97
CA ASN A 825 11.99 -10.04 -12.11
C ASN A 825 12.94 -8.83 -12.08
N VAL A 826 14.25 -9.05 -12.05
CA VAL A 826 15.27 -7.99 -12.06
C VAL A 826 15.93 -7.91 -13.43
N LEU A 827 16.06 -6.69 -13.96
CA LEU A 827 16.70 -6.44 -15.26
C LEU A 827 18.16 -6.91 -15.25
N HIS A 828 18.53 -7.78 -16.19
CA HIS A 828 19.86 -8.38 -16.29
C HIS A 828 20.24 -8.60 -17.75
N GLY A 829 21.42 -8.14 -18.16
CA GLY A 829 21.88 -8.14 -19.54
C GLY A 829 21.60 -6.81 -20.23
N LYS A 830 21.55 -6.83 -21.56
CA LYS A 830 21.43 -5.62 -22.37
C LYS A 830 19.96 -5.18 -22.54
N GLN A 831 19.70 -3.92 -22.22
CA GLN A 831 18.46 -3.20 -22.54
C GLN A 831 18.68 -2.36 -23.79
N ILE A 832 17.73 -2.43 -24.74
CA ILE A 832 17.75 -1.65 -25.97
C ILE A 832 16.38 -0.98 -26.14
N TYR A 833 16.36 0.34 -26.30
CA TYR A 833 15.18 1.10 -26.74
C TYR A 833 15.43 1.62 -28.15
N ASN A 834 14.43 1.50 -29.02
CA ASN A 834 14.47 1.98 -30.39
C ASN A 834 13.47 3.13 -30.60
N ALA A 835 13.84 4.08 -31.43
CA ALA A 835 12.92 5.08 -31.97
C ALA A 835 11.89 4.42 -32.92
N PRO A 836 10.79 5.11 -33.26
CA PRO A 836 9.85 4.63 -34.28
C PRO A 836 10.44 4.49 -35.70
N THR A 837 11.66 4.98 -35.92
CA THR A 837 12.48 4.69 -37.12
C THR A 837 13.09 3.29 -37.14
N GLY A 838 13.03 2.56 -36.02
CA GLY A 838 13.66 1.25 -35.83
C GLY A 838 15.16 1.31 -35.49
N LYS A 839 15.71 2.52 -35.29
CA LYS A 839 17.10 2.71 -34.85
C LYS A 839 17.19 2.74 -33.32
N PRO A 840 18.26 2.18 -32.72
CA PRO A 840 18.45 2.27 -31.28
C PRO A 840 18.62 3.73 -30.87
N ILE A 841 17.99 4.11 -29.76
CA ILE A 841 18.16 5.41 -29.08
C ILE A 841 18.86 5.25 -27.73
N ILE A 842 18.73 4.08 -27.09
CA ILE A 842 19.44 3.73 -25.85
C ILE A 842 19.86 2.27 -25.92
N GLU A 843 21.11 1.99 -25.58
CA GLU A 843 21.62 0.66 -25.30
C GLU A 843 22.34 0.70 -23.95
N THR A 844 21.91 -0.08 -22.96
CA THR A 844 22.52 -0.09 -21.63
C THR A 844 22.67 -1.51 -21.12
N ASP A 845 23.86 -1.85 -20.64
CA ASP A 845 24.12 -3.12 -19.96
C ASP A 845 23.74 -3.02 -18.46
N TYR A 846 23.02 -4.02 -17.98
CA TYR A 846 22.61 -4.18 -16.58
C TYR A 846 23.14 -5.49 -16.00
N PHE A 847 23.47 -5.45 -14.72
CA PHE A 847 23.77 -6.63 -13.93
C PHE A 847 22.96 -6.55 -12.64
N THR A 848 22.02 -7.49 -12.45
CA THR A 848 21.13 -7.56 -11.27
C THR A 848 20.51 -6.21 -10.92
N GLY A 849 19.93 -5.54 -11.93
CA GLY A 849 19.20 -4.28 -11.79
C GLY A 849 20.08 -3.02 -11.77
N LYS A 850 21.40 -3.16 -11.65
CA LYS A 850 22.34 -2.03 -11.66
C LYS A 850 22.95 -1.85 -13.05
N ARG A 851 23.07 -0.60 -13.52
CA ARG A 851 23.84 -0.30 -14.74
C ARG A 851 25.29 -0.78 -14.54
N HIS A 852 25.78 -1.61 -15.45
CA HIS A 852 27.13 -2.17 -15.38
C HIS A 852 27.61 -2.48 -16.79
N GLY A 853 28.73 -1.89 -17.20
CA GLY A 853 29.22 -1.95 -18.58
C GLY A 853 28.93 -0.65 -19.34
N ILE A 854 28.69 -0.76 -20.63
CA ILE A 854 28.58 0.41 -21.52
C ILE A 854 27.11 0.84 -21.63
N SER A 855 26.87 2.15 -21.55
CA SER A 855 25.60 2.78 -21.88
C SER A 855 25.80 3.77 -23.03
N LYS A 856 25.05 3.57 -24.10
CA LYS A 856 25.09 4.41 -25.31
C LYS A 856 23.72 5.04 -25.54
N GLN A 857 23.73 6.31 -25.86
CA GLN A 857 22.56 7.06 -26.28
C GLN A 857 22.76 7.55 -27.71
N TYR A 858 21.68 7.54 -28.49
CA TYR A 858 21.67 7.88 -29.90
C TYR A 858 20.46 8.75 -30.23
N ASP A 859 20.54 9.49 -31.33
CA ASP A 859 19.38 10.15 -31.90
C ASP A 859 18.49 9.16 -32.68
N HIS A 860 17.42 9.66 -33.29
CA HIS A 860 16.45 8.85 -34.01
C HIS A 860 16.98 8.22 -35.31
N PHE A 861 18.23 8.50 -35.71
CA PHE A 861 18.89 7.87 -36.85
C PHE A 861 20.01 6.91 -36.43
N GLY A 862 20.25 6.75 -35.13
CA GLY A 862 21.34 5.94 -34.60
C GLY A 862 22.68 6.67 -34.60
N ASN A 863 22.71 8.01 -34.72
CA ASN A 863 23.93 8.77 -34.52
C ASN A 863 24.22 8.89 -33.02
N PRO A 864 25.48 8.73 -32.57
CA PRO A 864 25.80 8.77 -31.16
C PRO A 864 25.54 10.16 -30.56
N ILE A 865 25.06 10.19 -29.31
CA ILE A 865 24.91 11.39 -28.47
C ILE A 865 25.81 11.26 -27.24
N ILE A 866 25.72 10.14 -26.51
CA ILE A 866 26.50 9.90 -25.28
C ILE A 866 26.99 8.45 -25.26
N ASN A 867 28.22 8.27 -24.78
CA ASN A 867 28.76 6.98 -24.38
C ASN A 867 29.32 7.10 -22.96
N SER A 868 28.81 6.27 -22.06
CA SER A 868 29.18 6.21 -20.64
C SER A 868 29.53 4.79 -20.25
N GLN A 869 30.43 4.62 -19.28
CA GLN A 869 30.73 3.32 -18.69
C GLN A 869 30.41 3.35 -17.20
N PHE A 870 29.62 2.37 -16.78
CA PHE A 870 29.12 2.22 -15.43
C PHE A 870 29.74 1.00 -14.76
N GLU A 871 30.05 1.14 -13.48
CA GLU A 871 30.43 0.06 -12.59
C GLU A 871 29.49 0.10 -11.38
N TRP A 872 28.60 -0.88 -11.26
CA TRP A 872 27.69 -1.05 -10.11
C TRP A 872 26.74 0.12 -9.89
N GLY A 873 26.23 0.68 -10.98
CA GLY A 873 25.33 1.83 -10.97
C GLY A 873 26.02 3.18 -10.92
N LYS A 874 27.35 3.22 -10.73
CA LYS A 874 28.17 4.42 -10.66
C LYS A 874 28.99 4.61 -11.93
N GLU A 875 29.06 5.84 -12.45
CA GLU A 875 29.94 6.18 -13.56
C GLU A 875 31.37 6.39 -13.06
N ASN A 876 32.30 5.57 -13.55
CA ASN A 876 33.71 5.51 -13.13
C ASN A 876 34.62 5.46 -14.36
N ALA A 877 34.45 6.39 -15.29
CA ALA A 877 35.13 6.38 -16.59
C ALA A 877 35.06 7.73 -17.31
N VAL A 878 35.61 7.75 -18.53
CA VAL A 878 35.45 8.87 -19.48
C VAL A 878 34.10 8.76 -20.17
N ARG A 879 33.21 9.72 -19.92
CA ARG A 879 32.01 9.96 -20.72
C ARG A 879 32.38 10.67 -22.00
N THR A 880 32.02 10.11 -23.16
CA THR A 880 32.15 10.80 -24.45
C THR A 880 30.80 11.33 -24.90
N VAL A 881 30.72 12.62 -25.21
CA VAL A 881 29.54 13.29 -25.78
C VAL A 881 29.82 13.62 -27.24
N PHE A 882 28.80 13.50 -28.09
CA PHE A 882 28.87 13.72 -29.53
C PHE A 882 27.83 14.76 -29.96
N ILE A 883 28.07 15.42 -31.10
CA ILE A 883 27.03 16.24 -31.75
C ILE A 883 26.38 15.39 -32.86
N PRO A 884 25.12 14.98 -32.69
CA PRO A 884 24.44 14.15 -33.68
C PRO A 884 24.30 14.89 -35.02
N GLY A 885 24.31 14.17 -36.13
CA GLY A 885 24.30 14.72 -37.50
C GLY A 885 25.68 15.17 -38.00
N ILE A 886 26.53 15.74 -37.13
CA ILE A 886 27.95 16.04 -37.41
C ILE A 886 28.81 14.80 -37.16
N ASN A 887 28.42 13.95 -36.19
CA ASN A 887 29.08 12.69 -35.84
C ASN A 887 30.54 12.86 -35.40
N LYS A 888 30.78 13.94 -34.65
CA LYS A 888 32.08 14.27 -34.04
C LYS A 888 31.92 14.37 -32.53
N LYS A 889 33.00 14.03 -31.81
CA LYS A 889 33.07 14.21 -30.35
C LYS A 889 32.95 15.70 -30.04
N SER A 890 32.14 16.04 -29.04
CA SER A 890 32.06 17.39 -28.48
C SER A 890 32.73 17.49 -27.13
N ASN A 891 32.64 16.45 -26.29
CA ASN A 891 33.22 16.45 -24.96
C ASN A 891 33.76 15.06 -24.58
N GLU A 892 34.85 15.04 -23.81
CA GLU A 892 35.29 13.88 -23.02
C GLU A 892 35.40 14.30 -21.56
N ILE A 893 34.56 13.73 -20.70
CA ILE A 893 34.40 14.13 -19.31
C ILE A 893 34.80 12.96 -18.41
N ASN A 894 35.79 13.17 -17.55
CA ASN A 894 36.20 12.17 -16.57
C ASN A 894 35.25 12.17 -15.35
N PHE A 895 34.81 10.98 -14.95
CA PHE A 895 33.96 10.76 -13.79
C PHE A 895 34.58 9.75 -12.82
N ILE A 896 34.39 10.03 -11.52
CA ILE A 896 34.66 9.11 -10.41
C ILE A 896 33.42 9.14 -9.51
N ASN A 897 32.80 7.99 -9.30
CA ASN A 897 31.61 7.79 -8.47
C ASN A 897 30.47 8.80 -8.78
N ASP A 898 30.15 8.97 -10.07
CA ASP A 898 29.18 9.94 -10.62
C ASP A 898 29.59 11.44 -10.52
N GLN A 899 30.74 11.75 -9.92
CA GLN A 899 31.23 13.13 -9.80
C GLN A 899 32.28 13.43 -10.87
N ARG A 900 32.24 14.63 -11.47
CA ARG A 900 33.28 15.03 -12.43
C ARG A 900 34.61 15.20 -11.71
N HIS A 901 35.64 14.50 -12.15
CA HIS A 901 36.96 14.56 -11.55
C HIS A 901 38.03 14.44 -12.63
N GLY A 902 39.06 15.31 -12.63
CA GLY A 902 40.06 15.36 -13.69
C GLY A 902 39.71 16.39 -14.76
N THR A 903 39.59 16.00 -16.03
CA THR A 903 39.33 16.94 -17.14
C THR A 903 38.00 16.71 -17.85
N ASN A 904 37.38 17.80 -18.29
CA ASN A 904 36.40 17.86 -19.38
C ASN A 904 37.06 18.52 -20.60
N THR A 905 37.40 17.72 -21.61
CA THR A 905 37.98 18.20 -22.86
C THR A 905 36.89 18.49 -23.87
N ILE A 906 36.81 19.73 -24.35
CA ILE A 906 35.83 20.21 -25.33
C ILE A 906 36.49 20.25 -26.70
N PHE A 907 35.88 19.61 -27.69
CA PHE A 907 36.39 19.48 -29.06
C PHE A 907 35.61 20.32 -30.06
N GLY A 908 36.31 20.79 -31.09
CA GLY A 908 35.72 21.45 -32.26
C GLY A 908 35.12 20.46 -33.25
N THR A 909 34.39 20.98 -34.24
CA THR A 909 33.79 20.15 -35.30
C THR A 909 34.85 19.47 -36.18
N ASN A 910 36.07 20.01 -36.22
CA ASN A 910 37.24 19.42 -36.86
C ASN A 910 37.95 18.33 -36.01
N GLY A 911 37.57 18.16 -34.74
CA GLY A 911 38.17 17.21 -33.79
C GLY A 911 39.38 17.76 -33.01
N GLU A 912 39.79 19.01 -33.24
CA GLU A 912 40.82 19.66 -32.42
C GLU A 912 40.27 20.04 -31.05
N THR A 913 41.11 20.02 -30.01
CA THR A 913 40.74 20.52 -28.68
C THR A 913 40.52 22.03 -28.73
N LEU A 914 39.39 22.52 -28.20
CA LEU A 914 39.08 23.95 -28.09
C LEU A 914 39.23 24.46 -26.67
N ALA A 915 38.84 23.65 -25.69
CA ALA A 915 38.98 24.00 -24.28
C ALA A 915 39.14 22.76 -23.40
N VAL A 916 39.75 22.94 -22.24
CA VAL A 916 39.85 21.91 -21.20
C VAL A 916 39.39 22.54 -19.90
N ILE A 917 38.36 21.99 -19.24
CA ILE A 917 37.93 22.40 -17.91
C ILE A 917 38.40 21.35 -16.91
N HIS A 918 39.07 21.77 -15.86
CA HIS A 918 39.62 20.91 -14.81
C HIS A 918 38.65 20.87 -13.64
N TYR A 919 38.31 19.67 -13.17
CA TYR A 919 37.38 19.43 -12.07
C TYR A 919 38.06 18.70 -10.91
N TYR A 920 37.66 19.06 -9.70
CA TYR A 920 37.94 18.37 -8.46
C TYR A 920 36.60 18.06 -7.80
N TYR A 921 36.13 16.82 -7.90
CA TYR A 921 34.84 16.35 -7.36
C TYR A 921 33.70 17.35 -7.62
N ASP A 922 33.34 17.52 -8.89
CA ASP A 922 32.39 18.49 -9.45
C ASP A 922 32.75 19.97 -9.35
N THR A 923 33.79 20.35 -8.61
CA THR A 923 34.25 21.74 -8.55
C THR A 923 35.20 22.07 -9.69
N PRO A 924 34.88 23.03 -10.59
CA PRO A 924 35.83 23.47 -11.59
C PRO A 924 36.97 24.25 -10.91
N THR A 925 38.20 23.81 -11.13
CA THR A 925 39.42 24.40 -10.54
C THR A 925 40.18 25.30 -11.50
N GLY A 926 40.02 25.05 -12.80
CA GLY A 926 40.65 25.86 -13.83
C GLY A 926 40.17 25.49 -15.22
N TYR A 927 40.52 26.30 -16.20
CA TYR A 927 40.24 26.00 -17.60
C TYR A 927 41.39 26.48 -18.50
N GLN A 928 41.44 25.93 -19.71
CA GLN A 928 42.37 26.32 -20.76
C GLN A 928 41.57 26.50 -22.05
N THR A 929 41.98 27.46 -22.88
CA THR A 929 41.37 27.69 -24.20
C THR A 929 42.44 27.80 -25.27
N VAL A 930 42.06 27.52 -26.51
CA VAL A 930 42.95 27.69 -27.66
C VAL A 930 42.92 29.14 -28.17
N ASP A 931 44.10 29.70 -28.38
CA ASP A 931 44.32 31.03 -28.92
C ASP A 931 44.21 31.08 -30.47
N LYS A 932 44.30 32.28 -31.06
CA LYS A 932 44.25 32.47 -32.52
C LYS A 932 45.41 31.80 -33.29
N LYS A 933 46.43 31.29 -32.60
CA LYS A 933 47.58 30.56 -33.19
C LYS A 933 47.42 29.04 -33.06
N GLY A 934 46.32 28.56 -32.49
CA GLY A 934 46.09 27.13 -32.26
C GLY A 934 46.84 26.55 -31.07
N LYS A 935 47.36 27.39 -30.17
CA LYS A 935 48.06 26.94 -28.95
C LYS A 935 47.11 26.99 -27.76
N LEU A 936 47.09 25.91 -26.98
CA LEU A 936 46.37 25.83 -25.71
C LEU A 936 47.04 26.77 -24.68
N SER A 937 46.24 27.59 -24.00
CA SER A 937 46.72 28.50 -22.95
C SER A 937 47.29 27.75 -21.75
N ASP A 938 48.01 28.48 -20.89
CA ASP A 938 48.27 28.01 -19.52
C ASP A 938 46.94 27.87 -18.76
N LYS A 939 46.93 27.07 -17.69
CA LYS A 939 45.74 26.83 -16.86
C LYS A 939 45.33 28.13 -16.16
N ILE A 940 44.13 28.62 -16.47
CA ILE A 940 43.52 29.80 -15.86
C ILE A 940 42.67 29.32 -14.67
N PRO A 941 42.84 29.86 -13.45
CA PRO A 941 41.98 29.53 -12.30
C PRO A 941 40.51 29.80 -12.61
N PHE A 942 39.63 28.88 -12.22
CA PHE A 942 38.20 29.06 -12.43
C PHE A 942 37.58 29.80 -11.24
N THR A 943 37.04 31.00 -11.44
CA THR A 943 36.44 31.82 -10.37
C THR A 943 34.97 32.13 -10.65
N LYS A 944 34.22 32.57 -9.61
CA LYS A 944 32.80 32.97 -9.75
C LYS A 944 32.59 34.16 -10.71
N GLU A 945 33.63 34.96 -10.94
CA GLU A 945 33.60 36.12 -11.84
C GLU A 945 33.60 35.72 -13.32
N ILE A 946 33.99 34.48 -13.64
CA ILE A 946 33.96 33.97 -15.00
C ILE A 946 32.51 33.81 -15.44
N ASN A 947 32.12 34.68 -16.35
CA ASN A 947 30.81 34.65 -17.00
C ASN A 947 30.86 34.09 -18.42
N LYS A 948 32.06 33.84 -18.96
CA LYS A 948 32.24 33.41 -20.35
C LYS A 948 33.55 32.65 -20.57
N ILE A 949 33.48 31.56 -21.34
CA ILE A 949 34.65 30.87 -21.92
C ILE A 949 34.55 30.97 -23.44
N GLU A 950 35.62 31.42 -24.10
CA GLU A 950 35.72 31.54 -25.55
C GLU A 950 37.00 30.90 -26.09
N SER A 951 36.91 30.29 -27.27
CA SER A 951 38.07 29.76 -28.00
C SER A 951 37.95 29.98 -29.51
N HIS A 952 39.08 29.95 -30.23
CA HIS A 952 39.18 30.24 -31.66
C HIS A 952 39.88 29.09 -32.40
N TYR A 953 39.51 28.88 -33.66
CA TYR A 953 40.27 28.03 -34.58
C TYR A 953 41.57 28.73 -35.02
N LYS A 954 42.52 27.97 -35.58
CA LYS A 954 43.80 28.49 -36.14
C LYS A 954 43.62 29.57 -37.21
N ASN A 955 42.49 29.55 -37.92
CA ASN A 955 42.15 30.56 -38.92
C ASN A 955 41.62 31.88 -38.32
N GLY A 956 41.51 31.97 -36.99
CA GLY A 956 41.05 33.15 -36.26
C GLY A 956 39.54 33.25 -36.06
N ASN A 957 38.74 32.36 -36.68
CA ASN A 957 37.30 32.33 -36.48
C ASN A 957 36.96 31.86 -35.05
N LYS A 958 35.90 32.45 -34.47
CA LYS A 958 35.39 32.03 -33.15
C LYS A 958 34.85 30.62 -33.25
N ALA A 959 35.38 29.71 -32.44
CA ALA A 959 35.03 28.29 -32.44
C ALA A 959 33.97 27.97 -31.38
N LEU A 960 34.19 28.43 -30.15
CA LEU A 960 33.37 28.08 -28.98
C LEU A 960 33.04 29.33 -28.17
N GLU A 961 31.81 29.39 -27.67
CA GLU A 961 31.33 30.38 -26.70
C GLU A 961 30.44 29.68 -25.67
N ILE A 962 30.82 29.75 -24.40
CA ILE A 962 30.06 29.18 -23.27
C ILE A 962 29.78 30.30 -22.28
N ASN A 963 28.50 30.61 -22.08
CA ASN A 963 28.09 31.54 -21.03
C ASN A 963 27.89 30.80 -19.70
N LEU A 964 28.36 31.44 -18.63
CA LEU A 964 28.44 30.90 -17.29
C LEU A 964 27.85 31.88 -16.29
N LYS A 965 27.34 31.36 -15.19
CA LYS A 965 27.01 32.13 -14.00
C LYS A 965 27.36 31.28 -12.78
N ASN A 966 28.24 31.80 -11.93
CA ASN A 966 28.67 31.13 -10.70
C ASN A 966 29.08 29.67 -10.95
N PHE A 967 30.04 29.43 -11.85
CA PHE A 967 30.56 28.10 -12.25
C PHE A 967 29.64 27.23 -13.12
N LEU A 968 28.35 27.53 -13.24
CA LEU A 968 27.39 26.72 -13.98
C LEU A 968 27.09 27.30 -15.36
N TYR A 969 26.82 26.45 -16.35
CA TYR A 969 26.34 26.89 -17.67
C TYR A 969 25.05 27.69 -17.51
N ASN A 970 25.03 28.92 -18.03
CA ASN A 970 23.90 29.82 -17.88
C ASN A 970 23.85 30.82 -19.04
N GLY A 971 22.84 30.71 -19.89
CA GLY A 971 22.74 31.41 -21.16
C GLY A 971 23.18 30.52 -22.33
N ASP A 972 23.68 31.14 -23.40
CA ASP A 972 24.06 30.42 -24.62
C ASP A 972 25.32 29.56 -24.46
N TYR A 973 25.28 28.36 -25.02
CA TYR A 973 26.42 27.56 -25.44
C TYR A 973 26.39 27.48 -26.97
N LYS A 974 27.46 27.96 -27.65
CA LYS A 974 27.58 28.01 -29.10
C LYS A 974 28.89 27.37 -29.56
N LEU A 975 28.79 26.51 -30.57
CA LEU A 975 29.92 25.95 -31.29
C LEU A 975 29.75 26.25 -32.78
N ASN A 976 30.80 26.72 -33.43
CA ASN A 976 30.83 27.03 -34.85
C ASN A 976 31.69 26.03 -35.64
N PHE A 977 31.43 25.91 -36.94
CA PHE A 977 32.33 25.27 -37.90
C PHE A 977 33.58 26.12 -38.13
N GLU A 978 34.62 25.54 -38.76
CA GLU A 978 35.86 26.27 -39.05
C GLU A 978 35.62 27.52 -39.92
N ASP A 979 34.62 27.50 -40.80
CA ASP A 979 34.25 28.64 -41.64
C ASP A 979 33.52 29.78 -40.89
N GLY A 980 33.22 29.58 -39.61
CA GLY A 980 32.51 30.53 -38.74
C GLY A 980 30.99 30.40 -38.74
N SER A 981 30.42 29.51 -39.56
CA SER A 981 28.99 29.20 -39.52
C SER A 981 28.61 28.43 -38.24
N LEU A 982 27.37 28.59 -37.76
CA LEU A 982 26.92 27.99 -36.51
C LEU A 982 26.73 26.48 -36.65
N ALA A 983 27.39 25.67 -35.82
CA ALA A 983 27.25 24.21 -35.82
C ALA A 983 26.24 23.73 -34.77
N TYR A 984 26.34 24.25 -33.56
CA TYR A 984 25.51 23.86 -32.42
C TYR A 984 25.21 25.06 -31.54
N HIS A 985 23.94 25.22 -31.15
CA HIS A 985 23.52 26.24 -30.19
C HIS A 985 22.51 25.64 -29.23
N VAL A 986 22.71 25.88 -27.94
CA VAL A 986 21.74 25.53 -26.91
C VAL A 986 21.77 26.56 -25.79
N GLN A 987 20.69 26.63 -25.03
CA GLN A 987 20.54 27.52 -23.89
C GLN A 987 20.50 26.73 -22.59
N TYR A 988 21.18 27.25 -21.56
CA TYR A 988 21.22 26.69 -20.22
C TYR A 988 20.65 27.68 -19.19
N ASN A 989 20.06 27.14 -18.14
CA ASN A 989 19.68 27.85 -16.92
C ASN A 989 20.25 27.08 -15.71
N PHE A 990 21.24 27.67 -15.02
CA PHE A 990 21.94 27.03 -13.89
C PHE A 990 22.34 25.55 -14.12
N GLY A 991 22.98 25.27 -15.25
CA GLY A 991 23.50 23.95 -15.60
C GLY A 991 22.50 22.99 -16.25
N ARG A 992 21.21 23.38 -16.39
CA ARG A 992 20.17 22.58 -17.05
C ARG A 992 19.80 23.17 -18.41
N LEU A 993 19.52 22.32 -19.40
CA LEU A 993 19.05 22.77 -20.72
C LEU A 993 17.72 23.50 -20.57
N ASN A 994 17.59 24.69 -21.14
CA ASN A 994 16.37 25.50 -21.04
C ASN A 994 16.28 26.47 -22.22
N GLY A 995 15.27 26.29 -23.08
CA GLY A 995 15.13 27.01 -24.34
C GLY A 995 15.41 26.11 -25.55
N SER A 996 15.72 26.70 -26.70
CA SER A 996 15.91 25.94 -27.95
C SER A 996 17.30 25.32 -28.05
N GLN A 997 17.36 24.13 -28.64
CA GLN A 997 18.59 23.48 -29.12
C GLN A 997 18.54 23.38 -30.64
N LEU A 998 19.61 23.82 -31.29
CA LEU A 998 19.77 23.84 -32.74
C LEU A 998 21.07 23.13 -33.12
N ILE A 999 21.00 22.24 -34.10
CA ILE A 999 22.17 21.62 -34.75
C ILE A 999 22.07 21.89 -36.25
N ASN A 1000 23.19 22.27 -36.87
CA ASN A 1000 23.29 22.47 -38.32
C ASN A 1000 24.30 21.51 -38.95
N TYR A 1001 24.12 21.24 -40.23
CA TYR A 1001 25.14 20.67 -41.10
C TYR A 1001 26.18 21.72 -41.48
N GLU A 1002 27.36 21.27 -41.94
CA GLU A 1002 28.45 22.14 -42.40
C GLU A 1002 28.07 23.04 -43.60
N ASN A 1003 27.06 22.64 -44.38
CA ASN A 1003 26.52 23.48 -45.46
C ASN A 1003 25.56 24.58 -44.99
N GLY A 1004 25.39 24.76 -43.67
CA GLY A 1004 24.51 25.74 -43.05
C GLY A 1004 23.04 25.33 -42.91
N GLN A 1005 22.62 24.19 -43.49
CA GLN A 1005 21.25 23.69 -43.33
C GLN A 1005 21.01 23.14 -41.93
N ARG A 1006 19.76 23.23 -41.45
CA ARG A 1006 19.36 22.67 -40.15
C ARG A 1006 19.48 21.15 -40.18
N TYR A 1007 19.99 20.55 -39.11
CA TYR A 1007 19.90 19.11 -38.86
C TYR A 1007 18.76 18.81 -37.89
N MET A 1008 18.73 19.51 -36.77
CA MET A 1008 17.77 19.28 -35.70
C MET A 1008 17.39 20.60 -35.03
N GLN A 1009 16.11 20.72 -34.68
CA GLN A 1009 15.59 21.76 -33.81
C GLN A 1009 14.68 21.14 -32.76
N THR A 1010 14.92 21.46 -31.49
CA THR A 1010 14.11 21.02 -30.34
C THR A 1010 14.11 22.09 -29.25
N SER A 1011 13.34 21.89 -28.18
CA SER A 1011 13.30 22.77 -27.01
C SER A 1011 13.33 21.98 -25.71
N PHE A 1012 13.83 22.62 -24.66
CA PHE A 1012 13.92 22.05 -23.32
C PHE A 1012 13.33 23.01 -22.29
N ILE A 1013 12.77 22.46 -21.22
CA ILE A 1013 12.41 23.18 -19.99
C ILE A 1013 13.08 22.48 -18.82
N ASN A 1014 13.98 23.20 -18.13
CA ASN A 1014 14.72 22.72 -16.95
C ASN A 1014 15.34 21.31 -17.09
N GLY A 1015 15.87 21.01 -18.28
CA GLY A 1015 16.57 19.78 -18.59
C GLY A 1015 15.74 18.72 -19.31
N ARG A 1016 14.40 18.85 -19.34
CA ARG A 1016 13.52 17.92 -20.08
C ARG A 1016 13.15 18.45 -21.45
N GLN A 1017 13.14 17.59 -22.44
CA GLN A 1017 12.71 17.87 -23.81
C GLN A 1017 11.20 18.14 -23.83
N GLU A 1018 10.80 19.26 -24.42
CA GLU A 1018 9.42 19.73 -24.44
C GLU A 1018 9.09 20.37 -25.79
N GLY A 1019 7.91 20.05 -26.33
CA GLY A 1019 7.39 20.60 -27.58
C GLY A 1019 7.90 19.89 -28.84
N ASN A 1020 7.80 20.59 -29.97
CA ASN A 1020 8.08 20.00 -31.29
C ASN A 1020 9.59 19.88 -31.56
N THR A 1021 10.00 18.68 -31.94
CA THR A 1021 11.32 18.30 -32.41
C THR A 1021 11.26 17.94 -33.88
N ILE A 1022 12.05 18.64 -34.70
CA ILE A 1022 12.11 18.43 -36.14
C ILE A 1022 13.53 18.09 -36.55
N TYR A 1023 13.67 17.01 -37.33
CA TYR A 1023 14.91 16.62 -37.98
C TYR A 1023 14.82 16.86 -39.49
N PHE A 1024 15.95 17.26 -40.09
CA PHE A 1024 16.05 17.60 -41.50
C PHE A 1024 17.24 16.90 -42.16
N ASP A 1025 17.14 16.66 -43.47
CA ASP A 1025 18.24 16.17 -44.28
C ASP A 1025 19.19 17.30 -44.72
N LYS A 1026 20.27 16.97 -45.43
CA LYS A 1026 21.26 17.95 -45.90
C LYS A 1026 20.71 18.95 -46.93
N ASN A 1027 19.56 18.68 -47.52
CA ASN A 1027 18.89 19.55 -48.49
C ASN A 1027 17.86 20.49 -47.82
N GLY A 1028 17.55 20.27 -46.53
CA GLY A 1028 16.55 21.01 -45.77
C GLY A 1028 15.15 20.37 -45.80
N ASP A 1029 15.01 19.16 -46.35
CA ASP A 1029 13.76 18.41 -46.33
C ASP A 1029 13.52 17.81 -44.95
N LYS A 1030 12.26 17.76 -44.50
CA LYS A 1030 11.92 17.14 -43.21
C LYS A 1030 12.19 15.64 -43.28
N LEU A 1031 12.75 15.10 -42.20
CA LEU A 1031 12.92 13.66 -41.98
C LEU A 1031 12.01 13.13 -40.87
N ILE A 1032 11.95 13.83 -39.74
CA ILE A 1032 11.10 13.48 -38.59
C ILE A 1032 10.44 14.74 -38.06
N GLU A 1033 9.18 14.62 -37.67
CA GLU A 1033 8.49 15.58 -36.82
C GLU A 1033 7.87 14.83 -35.64
N ALA A 1034 8.34 15.15 -34.43
CA ALA A 1034 7.95 14.49 -33.20
C ALA A 1034 7.64 15.54 -32.14
N ASN A 1035 6.60 15.34 -31.34
CA ASN A 1035 6.33 16.20 -30.21
C ASN A 1035 6.71 15.48 -28.91
N TYR A 1036 7.19 16.23 -27.93
CA TYR A 1036 7.63 15.72 -26.63
C TYR A 1036 6.90 16.45 -25.51
N SER A 1037 6.64 15.72 -24.44
CA SER A 1037 6.27 16.31 -23.16
C SER A 1037 6.98 15.53 -22.07
N GLU A 1038 7.69 16.22 -21.18
CA GLU A 1038 8.36 15.61 -20.04
C GLU A 1038 9.41 14.54 -20.42
N ASP A 1039 10.19 14.75 -21.49
CA ASP A 1039 11.13 13.79 -22.12
C ASP A 1039 10.48 12.61 -22.87
N GLU A 1040 9.17 12.43 -22.77
CA GLU A 1040 8.45 11.35 -23.44
C GLU A 1040 7.90 11.79 -24.80
N LEU A 1041 7.85 10.85 -25.76
CA LEU A 1041 7.16 11.09 -27.03
C LEU A 1041 5.68 11.37 -26.75
N HIS A 1042 5.14 12.42 -27.39
CA HIS A 1042 3.79 12.90 -27.12
C HIS A 1042 3.00 13.16 -28.42
N GLY A 1043 1.80 12.58 -28.57
CA GLY A 1043 0.94 12.84 -29.72
C GLY A 1043 1.42 12.15 -31.01
N ASN A 1044 1.77 12.89 -32.07
CA ASN A 1044 2.15 12.29 -33.36
C ASN A 1044 3.66 12.26 -33.57
N TYR A 1045 4.15 11.12 -34.08
CA TYR A 1045 5.50 10.96 -34.58
C TYR A 1045 5.46 10.63 -36.07
N LYS A 1046 5.91 11.57 -36.89
CA LYS A 1046 5.86 11.49 -38.36
C LYS A 1046 7.25 11.25 -38.91
N ILE A 1047 7.37 10.26 -39.80
CA ILE A 1047 8.56 10.03 -40.61
C ILE A 1047 8.26 10.48 -42.03
N TYR A 1048 9.16 11.26 -42.62
CA TYR A 1048 9.02 11.84 -43.94
C TYR A 1048 9.98 11.18 -44.95
N GLU A 1049 9.53 11.09 -46.20
CA GLU A 1049 10.35 10.71 -47.36
C GLU A 1049 9.94 11.64 -48.51
N ASN A 1050 10.90 12.37 -49.07
CA ASN A 1050 10.66 13.41 -50.10
C ASN A 1050 9.57 14.43 -49.69
N ASN A 1051 9.64 14.93 -48.45
CA ASN A 1051 8.66 15.85 -47.82
C ASN A 1051 7.21 15.34 -47.75
N LYS A 1052 6.96 14.04 -47.98
CA LYS A 1052 5.66 13.40 -47.74
C LYS A 1052 5.75 12.49 -46.52
N ILE A 1053 4.67 12.42 -45.75
CA ILE A 1053 4.59 11.51 -44.59
C ILE A 1053 4.60 10.08 -45.12
N LYS A 1054 5.62 9.31 -44.72
CA LYS A 1054 5.78 7.88 -45.02
C LYS A 1054 5.14 7.01 -43.93
N HIS A 1055 5.36 7.38 -42.67
CA HIS A 1055 4.78 6.72 -41.49
C HIS A 1055 4.30 7.76 -40.49
N ASN A 1056 3.22 7.46 -39.76
CA ASN A 1056 2.68 8.32 -38.71
C ASN A 1056 2.23 7.47 -37.53
N TYR A 1057 3.05 7.46 -36.49
CA TYR A 1057 2.74 6.79 -35.23
C TYR A 1057 1.96 7.76 -34.34
N THR A 1058 0.84 7.31 -33.79
CA THR A 1058 0.00 8.13 -32.91
C THR A 1058 0.02 7.58 -31.49
N LEU A 1059 0.39 8.45 -30.56
CA LEU A 1059 0.41 8.24 -29.13
C LEU A 1059 -0.80 8.94 -28.49
N ASP A 1060 -1.46 8.25 -27.56
CA ASP A 1060 -2.40 8.86 -26.62
C ASP A 1060 -1.59 9.37 -25.44
N SER A 1061 -1.37 10.69 -25.46
CA SER A 1061 -0.27 11.33 -24.78
C SER A 1061 1.05 10.60 -25.02
N ASP A 1062 1.45 9.76 -24.09
CA ASP A 1062 2.73 9.09 -23.91
C ASP A 1062 2.72 7.59 -24.32
N ILE A 1063 1.54 7.04 -24.65
CA ILE A 1063 1.38 5.62 -24.98
C ILE A 1063 1.01 5.44 -26.45
N LEU A 1064 1.77 4.63 -27.20
CA LEU A 1064 1.48 4.34 -28.62
C LEU A 1064 0.16 3.55 -28.80
N VAL A 1065 -0.77 4.09 -29.58
CA VAL A 1065 -2.12 3.52 -29.82
C VAL A 1065 -2.44 3.27 -31.29
N ALA A 1066 -1.71 3.85 -32.25
CA ALA A 1066 -1.90 3.58 -33.68
C ALA A 1066 -0.61 3.72 -34.50
N LEU A 1067 -0.58 3.07 -35.67
CA LEU A 1067 0.55 2.96 -36.59
C LEU A 1067 0.27 3.58 -37.96
#